data_AF-A0A5C6N3U0-F1
#
_entry.id   AF-A0A5C6N3U0-F1
#
_cell.length_a   1.000
_cell.length_b   1.000
_cell.length_c   1.000
_cell.angle_alpha   90.00
_cell.angle_beta   90.00
_cell.angle_gamma   90.00
#
_symmetry.space_group_name_H-M   'P 1'
#
loop_
_entity.id
_entity.type
_entity.pdbx_description
1 polymer ?
#
loop_
_entity_poly.entity_id
_entity_poly.type
_entity_poly.pdbx_seq_one_letter_code
_entity_poly.pdbx_strand_id
1 'polypeptide(L)'
;MEEIAKLVSRTQYTQHTRTKERQIRKFTTLLAKHNPSGTNPFSNHDTSLSDSQWEKWVKNLSDRELTQTEEEVLSKGLNFLVTPEEVLTVELITATETAIRNNKLPEAEAEQIRLKVTATLASATSNITNEEKRAIASLAKDKNITILPADKGRCTVLLNTTDYDTKILSLLTDTATYEKLKRDPTSSYKKKVVDLLQKLEKDKAIDRPQYYRLYPGETIPCIYGLPKIHKPGTPLRPIVSSINSVTYNISKYLASILSPMVGNTPHHIKNSQDFAQKVSGLTLLPEETMVSYDVTSLFTCIPTASAIDTIHKDLLLDKNLTERTTLTPAQICTMLDLCLNTTYFQYREGFYRQKHGCAMGSPVSPIVANLYMEKVESQALTSFTGTAPSHWFRYVDDTWVKIQTQELEAFSDHLNKTDEHVKFTREDVKGNSLAFLDCAVKITEDRNLTIEVYRKPTHTDQYLQFDSHHPLEHKLGVIRTLQHRAREIPTTSQGRKKEQDHIKTALKTCGYPDWAFTKTSRKPDPSKGEEERNKRCSVSIPYLSGISEKFRRILQKHDIPVHFKPSNTLRWRLVHPKDKTPRPKQSNVVHAVQCQEKCKELYIGETKQPLHRRMAQRRHTTSSGQDSAVHLHLKESGHSFEDSQVRILSREDRWFERGVKEAIHVKLEKPSLNRGGGLRHFLSPTYNAVLHSFQQQNKHSHHSRRPSDSSPCDPADKGETPQQKLGERPDQRPC
;
A
#
# COMPACT_ATOMS: atom_id res chain seq x y z
N MET A 1 60.24 15.07 -31.27
CA MET A 1 59.32 16.21 -31.51
C MET A 1 58.28 15.88 -32.58
N GLU A 2 58.70 15.39 -33.74
CA GLU A 2 57.80 15.09 -34.88
C GLU A 2 56.79 13.95 -34.61
N GLU A 3 57.17 12.92 -33.86
CA GLU A 3 56.26 11.84 -33.45
C GLU A 3 55.18 12.30 -32.45
N ILE A 4 55.53 13.22 -31.54
CA ILE A 4 54.59 13.79 -30.57
C ILE A 4 53.56 14.65 -31.30
N ALA A 5 53.98 15.43 -32.30
CA ALA A 5 53.08 16.21 -33.14
C ALA A 5 52.09 15.32 -33.92
N LYS A 6 52.57 14.17 -34.46
CA LYS A 6 51.69 13.17 -35.11
C LYS A 6 50.70 12.54 -34.13
N LEU A 7 51.12 12.20 -32.91
CA LEU A 7 50.24 11.63 -31.89
C LEU A 7 49.16 12.63 -31.44
N VAL A 8 49.53 13.89 -31.18
CA VAL A 8 48.58 14.95 -30.80
C VAL A 8 47.58 15.21 -31.91
N SER A 9 48.04 15.30 -33.16
CA SER A 9 47.17 15.51 -34.33
C SER A 9 46.19 14.35 -34.52
N ARG A 10 46.65 13.10 -34.33
CA ARG A 10 45.80 11.91 -34.43
C ARG A 10 44.78 11.86 -33.30
N THR A 11 45.17 12.25 -32.09
CA THR A 11 44.26 12.29 -30.91
C THR A 11 43.20 13.38 -31.07
N GLN A 12 43.60 14.58 -31.53
CA GLN A 12 42.69 15.68 -31.86
C GLN A 12 41.72 15.30 -32.98
N TYR A 13 42.21 14.64 -34.04
CA TYR A 13 41.36 14.16 -35.13
C TYR A 13 40.34 13.13 -34.64
N THR A 14 40.76 12.19 -33.79
CA THR A 14 39.88 11.15 -33.21
C THR A 14 38.83 11.75 -32.27
N GLN A 15 39.21 12.77 -31.48
CA GLN A 15 38.28 13.48 -30.60
C GLN A 15 37.32 14.37 -31.38
N HIS A 16 37.79 14.98 -32.47
CA HIS A 16 36.97 15.75 -33.40
C HIS A 16 35.94 14.85 -34.10
N THR A 17 36.33 13.69 -34.62
CA THR A 17 35.40 12.72 -35.25
C THR A 17 34.36 12.21 -34.26
N ARG A 18 34.76 11.82 -33.04
CA ARG A 18 33.81 11.41 -31.99
C ARG A 18 32.83 12.52 -31.62
N THR A 19 33.30 13.77 -31.55
CA THR A 19 32.44 14.92 -31.24
C THR A 19 31.49 15.21 -32.39
N LYS A 20 31.97 15.16 -33.63
CA LYS A 20 31.18 15.31 -34.86
C LYS A 20 30.09 14.24 -34.96
N GLU A 21 30.42 12.97 -34.78
CA GLU A 21 29.43 11.87 -34.77
C GLU A 21 28.38 12.05 -33.68
N ARG A 22 28.81 12.47 -32.48
CA ARG A 22 27.88 12.75 -31.37
C ARG A 22 26.94 13.90 -31.69
N GLN A 23 27.45 14.96 -32.32
CA GLN A 23 26.62 16.09 -32.76
C GLN A 23 25.69 15.72 -33.91
N ILE A 24 26.17 14.93 -34.89
CA ILE A 24 25.34 14.40 -35.97
C ILE A 24 24.20 13.56 -35.40
N ARG A 25 24.46 12.62 -34.47
CA ARG A 25 23.43 11.83 -33.79
C ARG A 25 22.44 12.70 -33.02
N LYS A 26 22.94 13.74 -32.34
CA LYS A 26 22.09 14.69 -31.59
C LYS A 26 21.21 15.49 -32.55
N PHE A 27 21.75 15.92 -33.69
CA PHE A 27 21.05 16.65 -34.73
C PHE A 27 20.02 15.77 -35.45
N THR A 28 20.33 14.52 -35.79
CA THR A 28 19.35 13.56 -36.34
C THR A 28 18.24 13.26 -35.35
N THR A 29 18.56 13.15 -34.05
CA THR A 29 17.55 12.98 -33.00
C THR A 29 16.65 14.22 -32.84
N LEU A 30 17.19 15.42 -33.06
CA LEU A 30 16.44 16.67 -33.03
C LEU A 30 15.57 16.86 -34.28
N LEU A 31 16.08 16.51 -35.46
CA LEU A 31 15.30 16.48 -36.71
C LEU A 31 14.14 15.48 -36.62
N ALA A 32 14.37 14.29 -36.05
CA ALA A 32 13.32 13.30 -35.80
C ALA A 32 12.25 13.81 -34.81
N LYS A 33 12.57 14.79 -33.96
CA LYS A 33 11.62 15.45 -33.05
C LYS A 33 10.90 16.65 -33.66
N HIS A 34 11.39 17.20 -34.78
CA HIS A 34 10.88 18.45 -35.38
C HIS A 34 10.09 18.22 -36.68
N ASN A 35 9.87 16.96 -37.10
CA ASN A 35 8.93 16.66 -38.19
C ASN A 35 7.49 16.74 -37.67
N PRO A 36 6.65 17.71 -38.12
CA PRO A 36 5.27 17.86 -37.64
C PRO A 36 4.29 16.81 -38.19
N SER A 37 4.79 15.84 -38.96
CA SER A 37 4.00 14.79 -39.64
C SER A 37 4.47 13.37 -39.33
N GLY A 38 5.32 13.17 -38.31
CA GLY A 38 5.79 11.85 -37.89
C GLY A 38 5.14 11.40 -36.60
N THR A 39 4.26 10.41 -36.70
CA THR A 39 3.78 9.60 -35.57
C THR A 39 4.92 9.22 -34.63
N ASN A 40 4.68 9.35 -33.33
CA ASN A 40 5.57 8.91 -32.27
C ASN A 40 6.06 7.47 -32.58
N PRO A 41 7.38 7.16 -32.61
CA PRO A 41 7.86 5.81 -32.91
C PRO A 41 7.47 4.76 -31.87
N PHE A 42 6.70 5.15 -30.85
CA PHE A 42 6.14 4.32 -29.80
C PHE A 42 4.60 4.32 -29.79
N SER A 43 3.90 4.92 -30.77
CA SER A 43 2.42 4.97 -30.80
C SER A 43 1.76 4.15 -31.90
N ASN A 44 2.50 3.49 -32.79
CA ASN A 44 1.92 2.66 -33.86
C ASN A 44 2.31 1.19 -33.70
N HIS A 45 2.04 0.61 -32.52
CA HIS A 45 1.55 -0.76 -32.52
C HIS A 45 0.03 -0.65 -32.42
N ASP A 46 -0.62 -1.07 -33.49
CA ASP A 46 -2.04 -1.35 -33.52
C ASP A 46 -2.31 -2.50 -32.53
N THR A 47 -2.44 -2.16 -31.25
CA THR A 47 -2.87 -3.05 -30.18
C THR A 47 -4.34 -2.79 -29.91
N SER A 48 -5.19 -3.01 -30.91
CA SER A 48 -6.57 -3.36 -30.57
C SER A 48 -6.48 -4.68 -29.80
N LEU A 49 -6.73 -4.62 -28.49
CA LEU A 49 -6.94 -5.83 -27.70
C LEU A 49 -8.15 -6.52 -28.32
N SER A 50 -8.04 -7.81 -28.65
CA SER A 50 -9.24 -8.57 -29.04
C SER A 50 -10.28 -8.48 -27.92
N ASP A 51 -11.57 -8.46 -28.24
CA ASP A 51 -12.67 -8.40 -27.26
C ASP A 51 -12.50 -9.46 -26.15
N SER A 52 -12.02 -10.66 -26.52
CA SER A 52 -11.73 -11.75 -25.60
C SER A 52 -10.63 -11.46 -24.57
N GLN A 53 -9.66 -10.60 -24.91
CA GLN A 53 -8.55 -10.22 -24.03
C GLN A 53 -8.94 -9.06 -23.11
N TRP A 54 -9.80 -8.17 -23.61
CA TRP A 54 -10.40 -7.09 -22.82
C TRP A 54 -11.21 -7.63 -21.64
N GLU A 55 -12.15 -8.54 -21.90
CA GLU A 55 -12.99 -9.17 -20.87
C GLU A 55 -12.18 -9.91 -19.79
N LYS A 56 -10.96 -10.33 -20.14
CA LYS A 56 -10.01 -10.93 -19.20
C LYS A 56 -9.44 -9.88 -18.23
N TRP A 57 -9.12 -8.68 -18.71
CA TRP A 57 -8.44 -7.64 -17.93
C TRP A 57 -9.41 -6.75 -17.17
N VAL A 58 -10.60 -6.51 -17.70
CA VAL A 58 -11.64 -5.69 -17.08
C VAL A 58 -12.97 -6.41 -17.10
N LYS A 59 -13.63 -6.47 -15.95
CA LYS A 59 -15.00 -6.97 -15.81
C LYS A 59 -15.92 -5.83 -15.41
N ASN A 60 -16.74 -5.39 -16.35
CA ASN A 60 -17.84 -4.49 -16.05
C ASN A 60 -19.05 -5.30 -15.56
N LEU A 61 -19.36 -5.19 -14.27
CA LEU A 61 -20.54 -5.79 -13.63
C LEU A 61 -21.51 -4.69 -13.14
N SER A 62 -21.42 -3.51 -13.73
CA SER A 62 -22.29 -2.36 -13.46
C SER A 62 -23.14 -2.05 -14.68
N ASP A 63 -24.19 -1.26 -14.49
CA ASP A 63 -25.08 -0.85 -15.58
C ASP A 63 -24.51 0.32 -16.40
N ARG A 64 -23.34 0.82 -16.01
CA ARG A 64 -22.66 1.94 -16.69
C ARG A 64 -22.01 1.45 -17.98
N GLU A 65 -22.47 1.99 -19.10
CA GLU A 65 -21.79 1.83 -20.39
C GLU A 65 -20.46 2.59 -20.38
N LEU A 66 -19.40 1.91 -20.80
CA LEU A 66 -18.06 2.49 -20.87
C LEU A 66 -17.80 3.00 -22.29
N THR A 67 -17.20 4.18 -22.39
CA THR A 67 -16.65 4.62 -23.67
C THR A 67 -15.38 3.84 -24.00
N GLN A 68 -15.05 3.67 -25.28
CA GLN A 68 -13.82 2.98 -25.71
C GLN A 68 -12.56 3.52 -24.98
N THR A 69 -12.43 4.83 -24.80
CA THR A 69 -11.29 5.41 -24.08
C THR A 69 -11.28 5.06 -22.59
N GLU A 70 -12.44 4.98 -21.94
CA GLU A 70 -12.52 4.51 -20.55
C GLU A 70 -12.11 3.04 -20.43
N GLU A 71 -12.51 2.22 -21.40
CA GLU A 71 -12.08 0.83 -21.49
C GLU A 71 -10.56 0.74 -21.65
N GLU A 72 -9.99 1.45 -22.62
CA GLU A 72 -8.55 1.52 -22.84
C GLU A 72 -7.78 1.92 -21.56
N VAL A 73 -8.25 2.94 -20.84
CA VAL A 73 -7.66 3.38 -19.56
C VAL A 73 -7.69 2.26 -18.51
N LEU A 74 -8.83 1.60 -18.34
CA LEU A 74 -8.99 0.52 -17.36
C LEU A 74 -8.15 -0.71 -17.75
N SER A 75 -7.95 -0.95 -19.05
CA SER A 75 -7.14 -2.04 -19.61
C SER A 75 -5.64 -1.87 -19.35
N LYS A 76 -5.17 -0.65 -19.03
CA LYS A 76 -3.79 -0.44 -18.56
C LYS A 76 -3.52 -1.07 -17.18
N GLY A 77 -4.60 -1.37 -16.45
CA GLY A 77 -4.59 -1.99 -15.12
C GLY A 77 -4.35 -0.98 -14.00
N LEU A 78 -4.91 -1.26 -12.82
CA LEU A 78 -4.91 -0.33 -11.69
C LEU A 78 -3.50 0.04 -11.18
N ASN A 79 -2.48 -0.78 -11.44
CA ASN A 79 -1.09 -0.46 -11.07
C ASN A 79 -0.39 0.45 -12.09
N PHE A 80 -1.02 0.82 -13.20
CA PHE A 80 -0.45 1.74 -14.17
C PHE A 80 -0.19 3.11 -13.53
N LEU A 81 1.00 3.66 -13.77
CA LEU A 81 1.40 4.98 -13.26
C LEU A 81 1.16 6.02 -14.33
N VAL A 82 0.35 7.02 -13.98
CA VAL A 82 0.12 8.19 -14.83
C VAL A 82 1.16 9.24 -14.49
N THR A 83 1.78 9.85 -15.49
CA THR A 83 2.68 10.98 -15.28
C THR A 83 1.93 12.12 -14.58
N PRO A 84 2.45 12.63 -13.44
CA PRO A 84 1.89 13.82 -12.81
C PRO A 84 1.79 14.99 -13.80
N GLU A 85 0.72 15.77 -13.72
CA GLU A 85 0.52 16.96 -14.57
C GLU A 85 1.53 18.07 -14.25
N GLU A 86 1.92 18.14 -12.98
CA GLU A 86 2.86 19.12 -12.45
C GLU A 86 4.09 18.44 -11.88
N VAL A 87 5.22 19.15 -11.90
CA VAL A 87 6.43 18.72 -11.22
C VAL A 87 6.15 18.70 -9.73
N LEU A 88 6.50 17.59 -9.07
CA LEU A 88 6.31 17.37 -7.63
C LEU A 88 7.34 18.17 -6.80
N THR A 89 7.44 19.48 -7.05
CA THR A 89 8.45 20.40 -6.50
C THR A 89 8.48 20.36 -4.98
N VAL A 90 7.31 20.42 -4.33
CA VAL A 90 7.19 20.36 -2.87
C VAL A 90 7.79 19.05 -2.32
N GLU A 91 7.48 17.91 -2.95
CA GLU A 91 7.98 16.60 -2.53
C GLU A 91 9.48 16.44 -2.78
N LEU A 92 10.00 16.94 -3.90
CA LEU A 92 11.41 16.87 -4.26
C LEU A 92 12.28 17.76 -3.37
N ILE A 93 11.82 18.98 -3.04
CA ILE A 93 12.48 19.86 -2.06
C ILE A 93 12.44 19.19 -0.68
N THR A 94 11.28 18.70 -0.26
CA THR A 94 11.14 18.00 1.03
C THR A 94 12.11 16.83 1.15
N ALA A 95 12.21 16.00 0.12
CA ALA A 95 13.14 14.88 0.12
C ALA A 95 14.61 15.32 0.12
N THR A 96 14.94 16.45 -0.52
CA THR A 96 16.29 17.03 -0.51
C THR A 96 16.68 17.46 0.90
N GLU A 97 15.81 18.19 1.60
CA GLU A 97 16.04 18.57 3.00
C GLU A 97 16.09 17.36 3.93
N THR A 98 15.29 16.32 3.69
CA THR A 98 15.38 15.05 4.43
C THR A 98 16.75 14.40 4.25
N ALA A 99 17.26 14.36 3.01
CA ALA A 99 18.57 13.79 2.73
C ALA A 99 19.70 14.57 3.41
N ILE A 100 19.62 15.90 3.41
CA ILE A 100 20.57 16.79 4.08
C ILE A 100 20.55 16.55 5.60
N ARG A 101 19.36 16.58 6.21
CA ARG A 101 19.20 16.40 7.66
C ARG A 101 19.67 15.03 8.14
N ASN A 102 19.21 13.96 7.49
CA ASN A 102 19.49 12.60 7.97
C ASN A 102 20.98 12.26 7.90
N ASN A 103 21.71 12.89 6.97
CA ASN A 103 23.13 12.69 6.79
C ASN A 103 24.01 13.76 7.44
N LYS A 104 23.40 14.74 8.13
CA LYS A 104 24.09 15.85 8.79
C LYS A 104 25.14 16.51 7.87
N LEU A 105 24.74 16.81 6.64
CA LEU A 105 25.66 17.34 5.63
C LEU A 105 26.19 18.73 6.05
N PRO A 106 27.48 19.03 5.81
CA PRO A 106 28.01 20.38 5.97
C PRO A 106 27.26 21.38 5.09
N GLU A 107 27.10 22.62 5.55
CA GLU A 107 26.26 23.62 4.86
C GLU A 107 26.72 23.89 3.42
N ALA A 108 28.04 23.92 3.17
CA ALA A 108 28.58 24.08 1.82
C ALA A 108 28.18 22.92 0.88
N GLU A 109 28.16 21.69 1.39
CA GLU A 109 27.74 20.51 0.64
C GLU A 109 26.22 20.52 0.42
N ALA A 110 25.45 20.87 1.45
CA ALA A 110 24.01 21.03 1.39
C ALA A 110 23.61 22.05 0.31
N GLU A 111 24.21 23.24 0.30
CA GLU A 111 23.92 24.28 -0.70
C GLU A 111 24.27 23.83 -2.13
N GLN A 112 25.37 23.11 -2.33
CA GLN A 112 25.67 22.53 -3.64
C GLN A 112 24.60 21.56 -4.12
N ILE A 113 24.05 20.73 -3.23
CA ILE A 113 22.95 19.83 -3.55
C ILE A 113 21.71 20.63 -3.91
N ARG A 114 21.32 21.62 -3.07
CA ARG A 114 20.15 22.48 -3.29
C ARG A 114 20.21 23.19 -4.63
N LEU A 115 21.37 23.76 -5.01
CA LEU A 115 21.58 24.44 -6.29
C LEU A 115 21.39 23.47 -7.47
N LYS A 116 22.05 22.31 -7.44
CA LYS A 116 21.97 21.31 -8.51
C LYS A 116 20.55 20.75 -8.65
N VAL A 117 19.87 20.49 -7.53
CA VAL A 117 18.48 20.02 -7.49
C VAL A 117 17.55 21.05 -8.13
N THR A 118 17.65 22.30 -7.71
CA THR A 118 16.83 23.42 -8.19
C THR A 118 16.97 23.59 -9.71
N ALA A 119 18.19 23.46 -10.25
CA ALA A 119 18.45 23.55 -11.69
C ALA A 119 17.86 22.38 -12.52
N THR A 120 17.47 21.27 -11.90
CA THR A 120 16.96 20.09 -12.61
C THR A 120 15.45 20.02 -12.74
N LEU A 121 14.72 20.91 -12.06
CA LEU A 121 13.26 20.95 -12.06
C LEU A 121 12.75 21.56 -13.37
N ALA A 122 12.61 20.72 -14.39
CA ALA A 122 12.04 21.05 -15.70
C ALA A 122 10.69 20.31 -15.90
N SER A 123 9.94 20.64 -16.95
CA SER A 123 8.63 20.01 -17.25
C SER A 123 8.74 18.51 -17.57
N ALA A 124 7.70 17.75 -17.21
CA ALA A 124 7.56 16.33 -17.54
C ALA A 124 6.75 16.11 -18.82
N THR A 125 6.99 15.00 -19.52
CA THR A 125 6.21 14.57 -20.70
C THR A 125 5.13 13.58 -20.28
N SER A 126 3.89 13.79 -20.72
CA SER A 126 2.76 12.93 -20.34
C SER A 126 2.83 11.59 -21.04
N ASN A 127 2.50 10.51 -20.33
CA ASN A 127 2.39 9.16 -20.89
C ASN A 127 0.94 8.74 -21.20
N ILE A 128 -0.01 9.68 -21.14
CA ILE A 128 -1.42 9.47 -21.48
C ILE A 128 -1.95 10.63 -22.34
N THR A 129 -2.97 10.37 -23.16
CA THR A 129 -3.63 11.36 -24.01
C THR A 129 -4.56 12.28 -23.21
N ASN A 130 -5.06 13.36 -23.83
CA ASN A 130 -6.03 14.24 -23.17
C ASN A 130 -7.41 13.59 -23.07
N GLU A 131 -7.76 12.70 -24.00
CA GLU A 131 -8.94 11.84 -23.95
C GLU A 131 -8.86 10.90 -22.75
N GLU A 132 -7.73 10.23 -22.55
CA GLU A 132 -7.50 9.34 -21.39
C GLU A 132 -7.57 10.11 -20.06
N LYS A 133 -7.06 11.34 -20.00
CA LYS A 133 -7.21 12.21 -18.81
C LYS A 133 -8.68 12.51 -18.50
N ARG A 134 -9.47 12.84 -19.54
CA ARG A 134 -10.91 13.08 -19.41
C ARG A 134 -11.65 11.82 -18.98
N ALA A 135 -11.30 10.66 -19.53
CA ALA A 135 -11.85 9.37 -19.13
C ALA A 135 -11.56 9.04 -17.65
N ILE A 136 -10.31 9.24 -17.19
CA ILE A 136 -9.97 9.06 -15.77
C ILE A 136 -10.79 10.00 -14.87
N ALA A 137 -10.96 11.26 -15.27
CA ALA A 137 -11.74 12.23 -14.52
C ALA A 137 -13.24 11.88 -14.49
N SER A 138 -13.79 11.41 -15.62
CA SER A 138 -15.17 10.90 -15.75
C SER A 138 -15.41 9.73 -14.80
N LEU A 139 -14.59 8.68 -14.89
CA LEU A 139 -14.64 7.50 -14.03
C LEU A 139 -14.50 7.84 -12.54
N ALA A 140 -13.60 8.76 -12.19
CA ALA A 140 -13.37 9.15 -10.80
C ALA A 140 -14.51 9.99 -10.19
N LYS A 141 -15.28 10.70 -11.03
CA LYS A 141 -16.36 11.58 -10.58
C LYS A 141 -17.69 10.83 -10.42
N ASP A 142 -17.85 9.71 -11.13
CA ASP A 142 -19.05 8.90 -11.08
C ASP A 142 -19.20 8.21 -9.71
N LYS A 143 -20.27 8.54 -8.99
CA LYS A 143 -20.58 7.97 -7.66
C LYS A 143 -21.42 6.70 -7.75
N ASN A 144 -22.01 6.42 -8.91
CA ASN A 144 -22.90 5.28 -9.11
C ASN A 144 -22.11 3.98 -9.34
N ILE A 145 -20.81 4.09 -9.63
CA ILE A 145 -19.91 2.94 -9.77
C ILE A 145 -18.86 2.87 -8.67
N THR A 146 -18.45 1.65 -8.36
CA THR A 146 -17.33 1.34 -7.47
C THR A 146 -16.30 0.52 -8.25
N ILE A 147 -15.11 1.10 -8.44
CA ILE A 147 -13.99 0.47 -9.15
C ILE A 147 -13.07 -0.22 -8.14
N LEU A 148 -12.78 -1.50 -8.33
CA LEU A 148 -12.01 -2.33 -7.41
C LEU A 148 -11.08 -3.29 -8.15
N PRO A 149 -9.93 -3.68 -7.58
CA PRO A 149 -9.23 -4.86 -8.05
C PRO A 149 -10.00 -6.12 -7.65
N ALA A 150 -10.04 -7.12 -8.54
CA ALA A 150 -10.50 -8.46 -8.19
C ALA A 150 -9.64 -9.08 -7.07
N ASP A 151 -10.25 -9.96 -6.27
CA ASP A 151 -9.55 -10.74 -5.22
C ASP A 151 -8.39 -11.58 -5.80
N LYS A 152 -8.55 -12.10 -7.03
CA LYS A 152 -7.55 -12.90 -7.74
C LYS A 152 -7.46 -12.44 -9.20
N GLY A 153 -6.26 -12.58 -9.79
CA GLY A 153 -6.04 -12.34 -11.22
C GLY A 153 -5.70 -10.90 -11.63
N ARG A 154 -5.73 -9.91 -10.71
CA ARG A 154 -5.43 -8.49 -10.99
C ARG A 154 -6.36 -7.79 -11.99
N CYS A 155 -7.50 -8.41 -12.31
CA CYS A 155 -8.55 -7.81 -13.13
C CYS A 155 -9.14 -6.56 -12.45
N THR A 156 -9.46 -5.53 -13.24
CA THR A 156 -10.21 -4.36 -12.80
C THR A 156 -11.71 -4.69 -12.84
N VAL A 157 -12.44 -4.46 -11.75
CA VAL A 157 -13.87 -4.78 -11.65
C VAL A 157 -14.64 -3.49 -11.39
N LEU A 158 -15.74 -3.31 -12.13
CA LEU A 158 -16.70 -2.24 -11.92
C LEU A 158 -17.99 -2.86 -11.39
N LEU A 159 -18.54 -2.28 -10.34
CA LEU A 159 -19.82 -2.66 -9.75
C LEU A 159 -20.68 -1.41 -9.60
N ASN A 160 -22.00 -1.56 -9.65
CA ASN A 160 -22.87 -0.51 -9.13
C ASN A 160 -22.57 -0.31 -7.63
N THR A 161 -22.48 0.95 -7.19
CA THR A 161 -22.19 1.28 -5.79
C THR A 161 -23.25 0.71 -4.85
N THR A 162 -24.51 0.68 -5.27
CA THR A 162 -25.63 0.08 -4.54
C THR A 162 -25.45 -1.43 -4.33
N ASP A 163 -25.02 -2.15 -5.36
CA ASP A 163 -24.79 -3.60 -5.29
C ASP A 163 -23.61 -3.92 -4.39
N TYR A 164 -22.53 -3.13 -4.50
CA TYR A 164 -21.38 -3.24 -3.61
C TYR A 164 -21.78 -2.99 -2.14
N ASP A 165 -22.53 -1.93 -1.87
CA ASP A 165 -23.02 -1.59 -0.53
C ASP A 165 -23.91 -2.70 0.04
N THR A 166 -24.81 -3.25 -0.78
CA THR A 166 -25.71 -4.36 -0.39
C THR A 166 -24.91 -5.60 -0.02
N LYS A 167 -23.88 -5.94 -0.82
CA LYS A 167 -23.00 -7.08 -0.54
C LYS A 167 -22.19 -6.90 0.75
N ILE A 168 -21.68 -5.69 1.04
CA ILE A 168 -20.99 -5.45 2.31
C ILE A 168 -21.96 -5.54 3.48
N LEU A 169 -23.13 -4.90 3.40
CA LEU A 169 -24.11 -4.93 4.48
C LEU A 169 -24.60 -6.35 4.75
N SER A 170 -24.78 -7.18 3.72
CA SER A 170 -25.10 -8.60 3.86
C SER A 170 -24.00 -9.42 4.55
N LEU A 171 -22.73 -9.02 4.48
CA LEU A 171 -21.67 -9.65 5.28
C LEU A 171 -21.78 -9.23 6.75
N LEU A 172 -22.15 -7.97 7.00
CA LEU A 172 -22.26 -7.38 8.33
C LEU A 172 -23.53 -7.79 9.09
N THR A 173 -24.49 -8.43 8.42
CA THR A 173 -25.67 -9.02 9.07
C THR A 173 -25.38 -10.33 9.80
N ASP A 174 -24.22 -10.94 9.58
CA ASP A 174 -23.80 -12.12 10.36
C ASP A 174 -23.55 -11.73 11.82
N THR A 175 -24.57 -11.95 12.65
CA THR A 175 -24.54 -11.65 14.09
C THR A 175 -23.68 -12.62 14.88
N ALA A 176 -23.18 -13.72 14.30
CA ALA A 176 -22.20 -14.58 14.96
C ALA A 176 -20.82 -13.91 14.96
N THR A 177 -20.43 -13.27 13.84
CA THR A 177 -19.13 -12.63 13.67
C THR A 177 -19.13 -11.14 14.05
N TYR A 178 -20.18 -10.40 13.69
CA TYR A 178 -20.22 -8.95 13.80
C TYR A 178 -21.30 -8.44 14.76
N GLU A 179 -21.04 -7.26 15.32
CA GLU A 179 -21.95 -6.54 16.19
C GLU A 179 -21.99 -5.06 15.77
N LYS A 180 -23.19 -4.54 15.54
CA LYS A 180 -23.37 -3.10 15.26
C LYS A 180 -23.26 -2.31 16.57
N LEU A 181 -22.39 -1.31 16.59
CA LEU A 181 -22.16 -0.44 17.73
C LEU A 181 -23.02 0.82 17.64
N LYS A 182 -23.47 1.32 18.80
CA LYS A 182 -24.28 2.55 18.91
C LYS A 182 -23.49 3.84 18.64
N ARG A 183 -22.17 3.83 18.87
CA ARG A 183 -21.28 4.99 18.76
C ARG A 183 -19.85 4.56 18.47
N ASP A 184 -19.04 5.52 18.04
CA ASP A 184 -17.60 5.37 17.86
C ASP A 184 -16.91 4.93 19.17
N PRO A 185 -16.30 3.72 19.24
CA PRO A 185 -15.63 3.24 20.43
C PRO A 185 -14.17 3.74 20.56
N THR A 186 -13.64 4.49 19.57
CA THR A 186 -12.22 4.86 19.46
C THR A 186 -11.64 5.40 20.76
N SER A 187 -12.32 6.37 21.38
CA SER A 187 -11.84 7.01 22.62
C SER A 187 -11.81 6.04 23.80
N SER A 188 -12.78 5.13 23.89
CA SER A 188 -12.85 4.12 24.96
C SER A 188 -11.71 3.11 24.82
N TYR A 189 -11.48 2.59 23.61
CA TYR A 189 -10.40 1.64 23.37
C TYR A 189 -9.03 2.30 23.47
N LYS A 190 -8.90 3.57 23.05
CA LYS A 190 -7.68 4.36 23.25
C LYS A 190 -7.32 4.46 24.73
N LYS A 191 -8.31 4.72 25.59
CA LYS A 191 -8.11 4.73 27.04
C LYS A 191 -7.60 3.37 27.54
N LYS A 192 -8.25 2.27 27.17
CA LYS A 192 -7.80 0.91 27.54
C LYS A 192 -6.34 0.63 27.13
N VAL A 193 -5.95 1.03 25.93
CA VAL A 193 -4.56 0.90 25.46
C VAL A 193 -3.62 1.73 26.32
N VAL A 194 -3.93 3.01 26.56
CA VAL A 194 -3.08 3.89 27.37
C VAL A 194 -2.94 3.35 28.79
N ASP A 195 -4.03 2.93 29.43
CA ASP A 195 -4.04 2.37 30.77
C ASP A 195 -3.14 1.11 30.85
N LEU A 196 -3.22 0.22 29.84
CA LEU A 196 -2.34 -0.95 29.72
C LEU A 196 -0.87 -0.55 29.57
N LEU A 197 -0.56 0.39 28.68
CA LEU A 197 0.81 0.82 28.45
C LEU A 197 1.41 1.51 29.68
N GLN A 198 0.63 2.30 30.42
CA GLN A 198 1.05 2.92 31.67
C GLN A 198 1.35 1.87 32.74
N LYS A 199 0.53 0.81 32.83
CA LYS A 199 0.78 -0.32 33.72
C LYS A 199 2.09 -1.02 33.36
N LEU A 200 2.31 -1.35 32.08
CA LEU A 200 3.54 -2.00 31.62
C LEU A 200 4.79 -1.14 31.85
N GLU A 201 4.68 0.18 31.69
CA GLU A 201 5.77 1.12 31.98
C GLU A 201 6.06 1.19 33.49
N LYS A 202 5.02 1.24 34.33
CA LYS A 202 5.15 1.22 35.80
C LYS A 202 5.80 -0.09 36.29
N ASP A 203 5.42 -1.20 35.69
CA ASP A 203 5.97 -2.53 35.97
C ASP A 203 7.39 -2.71 35.38
N LYS A 204 7.95 -1.67 34.74
CA LYS A 204 9.24 -1.67 34.03
C LYS A 204 9.35 -2.75 32.94
N ALA A 205 8.21 -3.26 32.47
CA ALA A 205 8.14 -4.25 31.42
C ALA A 205 8.38 -3.63 30.03
N ILE A 206 8.17 -2.31 29.90
CA ILE A 206 8.57 -1.51 28.73
C ILE A 206 9.24 -0.21 29.18
N ASP A 207 10.13 0.34 28.34
CA ASP A 207 10.78 1.63 28.57
C ASP A 207 9.97 2.81 27.98
N ARG A 208 10.36 4.04 28.33
CA ARG A 208 9.69 5.27 27.86
C ARG A 208 9.70 5.40 26.32
N PRO A 209 10.81 5.13 25.61
CA PRO A 209 10.82 5.09 24.16
C PRO A 209 9.83 4.07 23.57
N GLN A 210 9.73 2.87 24.14
CA GLN A 210 8.81 1.82 23.71
C GLN A 210 7.36 2.23 23.98
N TYR A 211 7.06 2.84 25.12
CA TYR A 211 5.73 3.41 25.42
C TYR A 211 5.25 4.34 24.28
N TYR A 212 6.09 5.27 23.83
CA TYR A 212 5.72 6.18 22.73
C TYR A 212 5.66 5.49 21.36
N ARG A 213 6.43 4.42 21.14
CA ARG A 213 6.33 3.58 19.93
C ARG A 213 5.01 2.80 19.89
N LEU A 214 4.53 2.34 21.04
CA LEU A 214 3.28 1.58 21.18
C LEU A 214 2.03 2.47 21.32
N TYR A 215 2.22 3.77 21.56
CA TYR A 215 1.13 4.71 21.80
C TYR A 215 0.07 4.66 20.68
N PRO A 216 -1.22 4.68 21.02
CA PRO A 216 -2.30 4.44 20.07
C PRO A 216 -2.40 5.54 19.02
N GLY A 217 -2.68 5.14 17.77
CA GLY A 217 -3.10 6.05 16.72
C GLY A 217 -4.53 6.55 16.92
N GLU A 218 -5.00 7.41 16.02
CA GLU A 218 -6.35 7.99 16.06
C GLU A 218 -7.16 7.70 14.78
N THR A 219 -6.68 6.81 13.91
CA THR A 219 -7.39 6.45 12.68
C THR A 219 -8.48 5.43 12.98
N ILE A 220 -9.70 5.72 12.58
CA ILE A 220 -10.81 4.76 12.64
C ILE A 220 -10.58 3.73 11.53
N PRO A 221 -10.52 2.42 11.84
CA PRO A 221 -10.41 1.39 10.81
C PRO A 221 -11.64 1.40 9.89
N CYS A 222 -11.47 1.03 8.62
CA CYS A 222 -12.58 0.89 7.67
C CYS A 222 -12.57 -0.50 7.04
N ILE A 223 -13.75 -1.06 6.81
CA ILE A 223 -13.91 -2.30 6.04
C ILE A 223 -14.14 -1.99 4.56
N TYR A 224 -13.63 -2.85 3.68
CA TYR A 224 -13.93 -2.85 2.25
C TYR A 224 -13.87 -4.28 1.70
N GLY A 225 -14.52 -4.52 0.56
CA GLY A 225 -14.62 -5.84 -0.06
C GLY A 225 -13.85 -5.93 -1.37
N LEU A 226 -13.18 -7.06 -1.63
CA LEU A 226 -12.63 -7.38 -2.95
C LEU A 226 -13.53 -8.38 -3.68
N PRO A 227 -13.95 -8.12 -4.94
CA PRO A 227 -14.83 -9.03 -5.68
C PRO A 227 -14.13 -10.34 -6.05
N LYS A 228 -14.72 -11.46 -5.61
CA LYS A 228 -14.29 -12.82 -5.96
C LYS A 228 -14.93 -13.25 -7.28
N ILE A 229 -14.48 -12.68 -8.40
CA ILE A 229 -15.03 -12.91 -9.76
C ILE A 229 -14.94 -14.36 -10.28
N HIS A 230 -14.30 -15.26 -9.52
CA HIS A 230 -14.20 -16.70 -9.79
C HIS A 230 -15.25 -17.53 -9.05
N LYS A 231 -16.09 -16.89 -8.22
CA LYS A 231 -17.17 -17.55 -7.49
C LYS A 231 -18.53 -17.06 -8.03
N PRO A 232 -19.55 -17.93 -8.11
CA PRO A 232 -20.91 -17.55 -8.50
C PRO A 232 -21.43 -16.36 -7.68
N GLY A 233 -22.12 -15.41 -8.32
CA GLY A 233 -22.64 -14.19 -7.68
C GLY A 233 -21.58 -13.14 -7.30
N THR A 234 -20.29 -13.39 -7.57
CA THR A 234 -19.18 -12.48 -7.23
C THR A 234 -19.26 -11.95 -5.79
N PRO A 235 -19.18 -12.83 -4.77
CA PRO A 235 -19.16 -12.42 -3.37
C PRO A 235 -17.91 -11.58 -3.06
N LEU A 236 -17.95 -10.79 -1.99
CA LEU A 236 -16.83 -9.95 -1.58
C LEU A 236 -15.93 -10.67 -0.55
N ARG A 237 -14.61 -10.40 -0.61
CA ARG A 237 -13.68 -10.70 0.47
C ARG A 237 -13.56 -9.50 1.40
N PRO A 238 -14.02 -9.56 2.66
CA PRO A 238 -13.90 -8.44 3.57
C PRO A 238 -12.43 -8.22 3.99
N ILE A 239 -12.00 -6.97 4.03
CA ILE A 239 -10.68 -6.55 4.53
C ILE A 239 -10.87 -5.35 5.45
N VAL A 240 -10.30 -5.41 6.65
CA VAL A 240 -10.29 -4.32 7.61
C VAL A 240 -8.97 -3.56 7.54
N SER A 241 -9.03 -2.29 7.16
CA SER A 241 -7.87 -1.41 7.07
C SER A 241 -7.52 -0.80 8.43
N SER A 242 -6.71 -1.50 9.23
CA SER A 242 -6.36 -1.10 10.60
C SER A 242 -5.11 -0.21 10.72
N ILE A 243 -4.55 0.31 9.63
CA ILE A 243 -3.32 1.12 9.65
C ILE A 243 -3.53 2.35 10.54
N ASN A 244 -2.60 2.60 11.46
CA ASN A 244 -2.63 3.72 12.42
C ASN A 244 -3.89 3.76 13.31
N SER A 245 -4.54 2.61 13.50
CA SER A 245 -5.63 2.48 14.47
C SER A 245 -5.11 2.38 15.92
N VAL A 246 -6.04 2.32 16.86
CA VAL A 246 -5.78 2.29 18.30
C VAL A 246 -4.82 1.15 18.71
N THR A 247 -4.99 -0.06 18.17
CA THR A 247 -4.18 -1.24 18.54
C THR A 247 -3.09 -1.58 17.52
N TYR A 248 -2.96 -0.82 16.44
CA TYR A 248 -2.06 -1.15 15.32
C TYR A 248 -0.59 -1.32 15.74
N ASN A 249 -0.07 -0.40 16.56
CA ASN A 249 1.32 -0.43 16.99
C ASN A 249 1.59 -1.60 17.96
N ILE A 250 0.64 -1.90 18.86
CA ILE A 250 0.71 -3.07 19.74
C ILE A 250 0.70 -4.35 18.92
N SER A 251 -0.25 -4.48 17.98
CA SER A 251 -0.35 -5.63 17.10
C SER A 251 0.94 -5.87 16.31
N LYS A 252 1.57 -4.81 15.79
CA LYS A 252 2.87 -4.93 15.10
C LYS A 252 4.01 -5.37 16.02
N TYR A 253 4.03 -4.88 17.27
CA TYR A 253 5.04 -5.26 18.24
C TYR A 253 4.88 -6.72 18.68
N LEU A 254 3.66 -7.15 18.99
CA LEU A 254 3.35 -8.55 19.29
C LEU A 254 3.70 -9.47 18.11
N ALA A 255 3.42 -9.03 16.88
CA ALA A 255 3.81 -9.78 15.69
C ALA A 255 5.33 -10.00 15.64
N SER A 256 6.14 -8.99 15.96
CA SER A 256 7.60 -9.16 15.99
C SER A 256 8.09 -10.11 17.09
N ILE A 257 7.36 -10.19 18.22
CA ILE A 257 7.70 -11.11 19.32
C ILE A 257 7.32 -12.54 18.94
N LEU A 258 6.12 -12.75 18.38
CA LEU A 258 5.54 -14.09 18.16
C LEU A 258 5.97 -14.73 16.84
N SER A 259 6.36 -13.94 15.83
CA SER A 259 6.70 -14.47 14.50
C SER A 259 7.77 -15.58 14.49
N PRO A 260 8.81 -15.56 15.35
CA PRO A 260 9.80 -16.65 15.42
C PRO A 260 9.25 -17.99 15.90
N MET A 261 8.06 -18.02 16.52
CA MET A 261 7.43 -19.25 16.99
C MET A 261 6.69 -19.99 15.87
N VAL A 262 6.30 -19.27 14.81
CA VAL A 262 5.50 -19.82 13.70
C VAL A 262 6.34 -20.71 12.81
N GLY A 263 5.81 -21.87 12.45
CA GLY A 263 6.36 -22.72 11.42
C GLY A 263 7.57 -23.55 11.86
N ASN A 264 7.73 -23.77 13.18
CA ASN A 264 8.75 -24.65 13.75
C ASN A 264 8.33 -26.14 13.71
N THR A 265 7.45 -26.51 12.79
CA THR A 265 6.94 -27.87 12.59
C THR A 265 7.39 -28.40 11.23
N PRO A 266 7.55 -29.74 11.04
CA PRO A 266 7.86 -30.31 9.73
C PRO A 266 6.75 -30.04 8.69
N HIS A 267 5.56 -29.72 9.18
CA HIS A 267 4.35 -29.46 8.41
C HIS A 267 4.32 -28.09 7.74
N HIS A 268 5.12 -27.14 8.22
CA HIS A 268 5.10 -25.79 7.68
C HIS A 268 5.84 -25.70 6.34
N ILE A 269 5.26 -24.97 5.39
CA ILE A 269 5.92 -24.56 4.15
C ILE A 269 5.95 -23.05 4.03
N LYS A 270 7.10 -22.51 3.60
CA LYS A 270 7.35 -21.06 3.58
C LYS A 270 6.80 -20.36 2.34
N ASN A 271 6.77 -21.06 1.22
CA ASN A 271 6.31 -20.57 -0.09
C ASN A 271 6.30 -21.73 -1.11
N SER A 272 5.86 -21.43 -2.35
CA SER A 272 5.79 -22.38 -3.46
C SER A 272 7.14 -23.03 -3.83
N GLN A 273 8.27 -22.35 -3.62
CA GLN A 273 9.60 -22.90 -3.91
C GLN A 273 10.00 -23.95 -2.87
N ASP A 274 9.82 -23.65 -1.57
CA ASP A 274 10.05 -24.61 -0.48
C ASP A 274 9.16 -25.85 -0.64
N PHE A 275 7.88 -25.64 -0.96
CA PHE A 275 6.97 -26.73 -1.30
C PHE A 275 7.47 -27.56 -2.50
N ALA A 276 7.85 -26.90 -3.60
CA ALA A 276 8.32 -27.59 -4.79
C ALA A 276 9.56 -28.45 -4.53
N GLN A 277 10.48 -27.96 -3.68
CA GLN A 277 11.66 -28.71 -3.26
C GLN A 277 11.31 -29.92 -2.39
N LYS A 278 10.39 -29.78 -1.43
CA LYS A 278 9.95 -30.88 -0.55
C LYS A 278 9.19 -31.98 -1.29
N VAL A 279 8.43 -31.61 -2.32
CA VAL A 279 7.63 -32.56 -3.11
C VAL A 279 8.41 -33.16 -4.28
N SER A 280 9.46 -32.46 -4.75
CA SER A 280 10.33 -32.96 -5.81
C SER A 280 11.02 -34.27 -5.39
N GLY A 281 10.80 -35.32 -6.17
CA GLY A 281 11.39 -36.64 -5.91
C GLY A 281 10.53 -37.56 -5.05
N LEU A 282 9.34 -37.11 -4.61
CA LEU A 282 8.36 -38.02 -4.01
C LEU A 282 7.70 -38.89 -5.08
N THR A 283 7.48 -40.15 -4.72
CA THR A 283 6.70 -41.13 -5.49
C THR A 283 5.46 -41.50 -4.69
N LEU A 284 4.33 -41.68 -5.37
CA LEU A 284 3.11 -42.21 -4.76
C LEU A 284 3.11 -43.74 -4.92
N LEU A 285 2.93 -44.51 -3.85
CA LEU A 285 2.70 -45.97 -3.91
C LEU A 285 1.28 -46.29 -4.42
N PRO A 286 1.01 -47.40 -5.13
CA PRO A 286 -0.29 -47.72 -5.75
C PRO A 286 -1.54 -47.27 -4.99
N GLU A 287 -1.56 -47.50 -3.67
CA GLU A 287 -2.69 -47.21 -2.78
C GLU A 287 -2.72 -45.77 -2.23
N GLU A 288 -1.72 -44.94 -2.52
CA GLU A 288 -1.60 -43.55 -2.10
C GLU A 288 -2.09 -42.58 -3.18
N THR A 289 -2.71 -41.51 -2.70
CA THR A 289 -3.14 -40.35 -3.46
C THR A 289 -2.63 -39.06 -2.81
N MET A 290 -2.92 -37.92 -3.44
CA MET A 290 -2.69 -36.59 -2.88
C MET A 290 -3.96 -35.75 -2.93
N VAL A 291 -4.19 -34.93 -1.91
CA VAL A 291 -5.33 -34.01 -1.86
C VAL A 291 -4.91 -32.64 -1.34
N SER A 292 -5.72 -31.63 -1.65
CA SER A 292 -5.56 -30.30 -1.06
C SER A 292 -6.73 -30.04 -0.12
N TYR A 293 -6.45 -29.59 1.10
CA TYR A 293 -7.45 -29.06 2.01
C TYR A 293 -7.37 -27.53 2.07
N ASP A 294 -8.50 -26.85 2.07
CA ASP A 294 -8.63 -25.40 2.29
C ASP A 294 -9.47 -25.14 3.54
N VAL A 295 -8.93 -24.33 4.46
CA VAL A 295 -9.65 -23.94 5.68
C VAL A 295 -10.73 -22.92 5.36
N THR A 296 -11.98 -23.24 5.67
CA THR A 296 -13.10 -22.34 5.40
C THR A 296 -13.02 -21.10 6.28
N SER A 297 -12.81 -19.93 5.64
CA SER A 297 -12.83 -18.63 6.30
C SER A 297 -11.90 -18.53 7.53
N LEU A 298 -10.69 -19.10 7.43
CA LEU A 298 -9.69 -19.22 8.51
C LEU A 298 -9.77 -18.13 9.58
N PHE A 299 -9.58 -16.87 9.19
CA PHE A 299 -9.51 -15.76 10.15
C PHE A 299 -10.79 -15.55 10.95
N THR A 300 -11.98 -15.72 10.39
CA THR A 300 -13.22 -15.51 11.14
C THR A 300 -13.58 -16.68 12.05
N CYS A 301 -12.99 -17.85 11.84
CA CYS A 301 -13.29 -19.07 12.59
C CYS A 301 -12.32 -19.36 13.75
N ILE A 302 -11.22 -18.59 13.91
CA ILE A 302 -10.29 -18.83 15.02
C ILE A 302 -10.92 -18.44 16.37
N PRO A 303 -11.07 -19.36 17.33
CA PRO A 303 -11.53 -19.04 18.67
C PRO A 303 -10.43 -18.28 19.43
N THR A 304 -10.59 -16.96 19.56
CA THR A 304 -9.54 -16.06 20.08
C THR A 304 -9.07 -16.41 21.49
N ALA A 305 -9.99 -16.82 22.38
CA ALA A 305 -9.64 -17.25 23.74
C ALA A 305 -8.75 -18.49 23.73
N SER A 306 -9.16 -19.56 23.05
CA SER A 306 -8.39 -20.80 22.93
C SER A 306 -7.06 -20.59 22.19
N ALA A 307 -7.01 -19.65 21.24
CA ALA A 307 -5.77 -19.26 20.58
C ALA A 307 -4.79 -18.56 21.54
N ILE A 308 -5.29 -17.65 22.39
CA ILE A 308 -4.46 -17.00 23.42
C ILE A 308 -3.92 -18.04 24.42
N ASP A 309 -4.75 -19.02 24.83
CA ASP A 309 -4.32 -20.08 25.74
C ASP A 309 -3.25 -20.99 25.12
N THR A 310 -3.38 -21.27 23.82
CA THR A 310 -2.39 -22.05 23.06
C THR A 310 -1.06 -21.29 23.03
N ILE A 311 -1.11 -20.02 22.63
CA ILE A 311 0.08 -19.14 22.59
C ILE A 311 0.72 -19.00 23.99
N HIS A 312 -0.08 -18.92 25.04
CA HIS A 312 0.44 -18.84 26.41
C HIS A 312 1.28 -20.08 26.76
N LYS A 313 0.79 -21.27 26.44
CA LYS A 313 1.52 -22.53 26.66
C LYS A 313 2.82 -22.56 25.85
N ASP A 314 2.77 -22.15 24.59
CA ASP A 314 3.95 -22.13 23.73
C ASP A 314 4.99 -21.12 24.23
N LEU A 315 4.56 -19.94 24.70
CA LEU A 315 5.44 -18.93 25.28
C LEU A 315 6.13 -19.41 26.56
N LEU A 316 5.50 -20.27 27.35
CA LEU A 316 6.13 -20.85 28.54
C LEU A 316 7.23 -21.85 28.19
N LEU A 317 7.15 -22.48 27.01
CA LEU A 317 8.15 -23.42 26.51
C LEU A 317 9.27 -22.72 25.71
N ASP A 318 9.10 -21.44 25.38
CA ASP A 318 10.00 -20.69 24.53
C ASP A 318 11.21 -20.13 25.30
N LYS A 319 12.34 -20.84 25.19
CA LYS A 319 13.60 -20.50 25.84
C LYS A 319 14.22 -19.18 25.36
N ASN A 320 13.85 -18.71 24.17
CA ASN A 320 14.44 -17.51 23.54
C ASN A 320 13.52 -16.29 23.68
N LEU A 321 12.49 -16.35 24.53
CA LEU A 321 11.58 -15.22 24.76
C LEU A 321 12.30 -14.00 25.35
N THR A 322 13.18 -14.21 26.33
CA THR A 322 13.92 -13.15 27.02
C THR A 322 14.87 -12.38 26.10
N GLU A 323 15.35 -12.99 25.03
CA GLU A 323 16.16 -12.33 24.00
C GLU A 323 15.33 -11.40 23.12
N ARG A 324 14.03 -11.67 22.97
CA ARG A 324 13.11 -10.91 22.12
C ARG A 324 12.40 -9.80 22.86
N THR A 325 12.10 -9.98 24.15
CA THR A 325 11.34 -9.02 24.93
C THR A 325 11.51 -9.20 26.43
N THR A 326 11.29 -8.11 27.17
CA THR A 326 11.20 -8.07 28.64
C THR A 326 9.79 -8.39 29.16
N LEU A 327 8.81 -8.54 28.26
CA LEU A 327 7.43 -8.88 28.62
C LEU A 327 7.32 -10.33 29.09
N THR A 328 6.52 -10.58 30.13
CA THR A 328 6.17 -11.94 30.54
C THR A 328 5.13 -12.56 29.61
N PRO A 329 5.01 -13.90 29.53
CA PRO A 329 3.95 -14.56 28.77
C PRO A 329 2.54 -14.03 29.09
N ALA A 330 2.24 -13.79 30.37
CA ALA A 330 0.96 -13.25 30.80
C ALA A 330 0.71 -11.81 30.29
N GLN A 331 1.73 -10.95 30.27
CA GLN A 331 1.63 -9.60 29.72
C GLN A 331 1.42 -9.63 28.20
N ILE A 332 2.10 -10.54 27.49
CA ILE A 332 1.90 -10.75 26.05
C ILE A 332 0.46 -11.18 25.76
N CYS A 333 -0.07 -12.15 26.52
CA CYS A 333 -1.46 -12.60 26.38
C CYS A 333 -2.47 -11.49 26.70
N THR A 334 -2.20 -10.65 27.71
CA THR A 334 -3.05 -9.48 28.01
C THR A 334 -3.09 -8.49 26.84
N MET A 335 -1.94 -8.23 26.22
CA MET A 335 -1.85 -7.34 25.05
C MET A 335 -2.53 -7.96 23.82
N LEU A 336 -2.41 -9.27 23.63
CA LEU A 336 -3.10 -10.03 22.58
C LEU A 336 -4.62 -9.97 22.74
N ASP A 337 -5.13 -10.23 23.94
CA ASP A 337 -6.55 -10.16 24.26
C ASP A 337 -7.12 -8.79 23.89
N LEU A 338 -6.42 -7.72 24.29
CA LEU A 338 -6.82 -6.36 23.94
C LEU A 338 -6.86 -6.16 22.42
N CYS A 339 -5.87 -6.65 21.67
CA CYS A 339 -5.84 -6.51 20.21
C CYS A 339 -6.96 -7.26 19.51
N LEU A 340 -7.26 -8.49 19.95
CA LEU A 340 -8.24 -9.37 19.32
C LEU A 340 -9.68 -8.94 19.67
N ASN A 341 -9.95 -8.51 20.91
CA ASN A 341 -11.28 -8.16 21.40
C ASN A 341 -11.70 -6.69 21.19
N THR A 342 -10.81 -5.84 20.67
CA THR A 342 -11.11 -4.44 20.33
C THR A 342 -11.05 -4.17 18.83
N THR A 343 -11.29 -5.19 18.00
CA THR A 343 -11.40 -5.03 16.56
C THR A 343 -12.72 -4.34 16.20
N TYR A 344 -12.66 -3.07 15.84
CA TYR A 344 -13.80 -2.30 15.32
C TYR A 344 -13.46 -1.65 13.98
N PHE A 345 -14.49 -1.29 13.22
CA PHE A 345 -14.35 -0.55 11.97
C PHE A 345 -15.62 0.24 11.64
N GLN A 346 -15.47 1.17 10.72
CA GLN A 346 -16.53 1.98 10.16
C GLN A 346 -16.91 1.50 8.75
N TYR A 347 -18.20 1.55 8.45
CA TYR A 347 -18.74 1.41 7.10
C TYR A 347 -19.98 2.29 6.94
N ARG A 348 -20.00 3.20 5.95
CA ARG A 348 -21.12 4.09 5.65
C ARG A 348 -21.69 4.74 6.92
N GLU A 349 -20.80 5.36 7.69
CA GLU A 349 -21.08 6.03 8.97
C GLU A 349 -21.47 5.11 10.14
N GLY A 350 -21.83 3.85 9.88
CA GLY A 350 -22.06 2.83 10.91
C GLY A 350 -20.76 2.32 11.52
N PHE A 351 -20.81 2.00 12.82
CA PHE A 351 -19.70 1.39 13.55
C PHE A 351 -20.02 -0.07 13.84
N TYR A 352 -19.03 -0.94 13.66
CA TYR A 352 -19.17 -2.37 13.85
C TYR A 352 -17.97 -2.92 14.63
N ARG A 353 -18.20 -3.96 15.42
CA ARG A 353 -17.18 -4.73 16.11
C ARG A 353 -17.17 -6.14 15.55
N GLN A 354 -15.99 -6.66 15.24
CA GLN A 354 -15.81 -8.09 15.02
C GLN A 354 -15.59 -8.73 16.39
N LYS A 355 -16.55 -9.54 16.83
CA LYS A 355 -16.55 -10.17 18.17
C LYS A 355 -15.99 -11.59 18.17
N HIS A 356 -15.87 -12.22 17.00
CA HIS A 356 -15.33 -13.56 16.84
C HIS A 356 -14.30 -13.60 15.72
N GLY A 357 -13.31 -14.47 15.86
CA GLY A 357 -12.19 -14.58 14.93
C GLY A 357 -11.14 -13.47 15.06
N CYS A 358 -10.15 -13.58 14.20
CA CYS A 358 -9.09 -12.62 13.96
C CYS A 358 -9.47 -11.64 12.83
N ALA A 359 -9.08 -10.38 12.98
CA ALA A 359 -9.34 -9.36 11.98
C ALA A 359 -8.42 -9.51 10.76
N MET A 360 -8.99 -9.66 9.57
CA MET A 360 -8.23 -9.62 8.31
C MET A 360 -7.68 -8.20 8.09
N GLY A 361 -6.41 -7.98 8.45
CA GLY A 361 -5.71 -6.69 8.35
C GLY A 361 -5.02 -6.23 9.63
N SER A 362 -5.18 -6.95 10.75
CA SER A 362 -4.34 -6.77 11.93
C SER A 362 -2.98 -7.47 11.73
N PRO A 363 -1.85 -6.81 12.02
CA PRO A 363 -0.51 -7.41 11.89
C PRO A 363 -0.31 -8.74 12.64
N VAL A 364 -0.92 -8.91 13.82
CA VAL A 364 -0.76 -10.12 14.66
C VAL A 364 -1.66 -11.28 14.24
N SER A 365 -2.75 -11.01 13.51
CA SER A 365 -3.76 -12.01 13.19
C SER A 365 -3.25 -13.21 12.37
N PRO A 366 -2.39 -13.04 11.34
CA PRO A 366 -1.79 -14.17 10.63
C PRO A 366 -0.93 -15.07 11.52
N ILE A 367 -0.28 -14.51 12.53
CA ILE A 367 0.57 -15.26 13.45
C ILE A 367 -0.31 -16.07 14.41
N VAL A 368 -1.33 -15.45 15.00
CA VAL A 368 -2.30 -16.12 15.89
C VAL A 368 -3.01 -17.26 15.15
N ALA A 369 -3.45 -17.02 13.91
CA ALA A 369 -4.09 -18.05 13.11
C ALA A 369 -3.16 -19.24 12.83
N ASN A 370 -1.89 -18.98 12.46
CA ASN A 370 -0.94 -20.07 12.22
C ASN A 370 -0.64 -20.89 13.47
N LEU A 371 -0.37 -20.24 14.61
CA LEU A 371 -0.07 -20.95 15.87
C LEU A 371 -1.27 -21.80 16.32
N TYR A 372 -2.50 -21.29 16.18
CA TYR A 372 -3.68 -22.08 16.46
C TYR A 372 -3.83 -23.27 15.51
N MET A 373 -3.57 -23.07 14.21
CA MET A 373 -3.62 -24.15 13.22
C MET A 373 -2.55 -25.21 13.47
N GLU A 374 -1.37 -24.86 14.00
CA GLU A 374 -0.33 -25.82 14.39
C GLU A 374 -0.80 -26.76 15.51
N LYS A 375 -1.58 -26.25 16.46
CA LYS A 375 -2.24 -27.09 17.46
C LYS A 375 -3.29 -28.00 16.82
N VAL A 376 -4.18 -27.45 16.00
CA VAL A 376 -5.28 -28.22 15.37
C VAL A 376 -4.73 -29.34 14.49
N GLU A 377 -3.72 -29.06 13.67
CA GLU A 377 -3.11 -30.07 12.79
C GLU A 377 -2.38 -31.15 13.61
N SER A 378 -1.64 -30.76 14.66
CA SER A 378 -0.98 -31.72 15.54
C SER A 378 -1.99 -32.67 16.21
N GLN A 379 -3.12 -32.14 16.67
CA GLN A 379 -4.20 -32.94 17.23
C GLN A 379 -4.83 -33.87 16.19
N ALA A 380 -5.13 -33.39 14.98
CA ALA A 380 -5.72 -34.20 13.92
C ALA A 380 -4.79 -35.35 13.47
N LEU A 381 -3.50 -35.08 13.36
CA LEU A 381 -2.51 -36.08 12.92
C LEU A 381 -2.22 -37.13 14.01
N THR A 382 -2.24 -36.75 15.29
CA THR A 382 -1.90 -37.66 16.40
C THR A 382 -3.08 -38.45 16.93
N SER A 383 -4.30 -37.94 16.80
CA SER A 383 -5.51 -38.60 17.32
C SER A 383 -6.28 -39.42 16.28
N PHE A 384 -5.86 -39.42 15.02
CA PHE A 384 -6.47 -40.26 14.00
C PHE A 384 -6.17 -41.74 14.26
N THR A 385 -7.22 -42.57 14.27
CA THR A 385 -7.11 -44.01 14.59
C THR A 385 -6.66 -44.88 13.41
N GLY A 386 -6.82 -44.37 12.19
CA GLY A 386 -6.36 -45.04 10.96
C GLY A 386 -4.91 -44.71 10.63
N THR A 387 -4.50 -44.98 9.39
CA THR A 387 -3.16 -44.58 8.94
C THR A 387 -3.12 -43.08 8.63
N ALA A 388 -2.44 -42.31 9.48
CA ALA A 388 -2.27 -40.87 9.28
C ALA A 388 -1.56 -40.55 7.95
N PRO A 389 -1.79 -39.37 7.37
CA PRO A 389 -1.10 -38.94 6.16
C PRO A 389 0.41 -39.05 6.28
N SER A 390 1.07 -39.58 5.24
CA SER A 390 2.53 -39.69 5.22
C SER A 390 3.21 -38.33 5.07
N HIS A 391 2.53 -37.38 4.41
CA HIS A 391 3.00 -36.00 4.29
C HIS A 391 1.83 -35.04 4.50
N TRP A 392 2.10 -33.98 5.25
CA TRP A 392 1.17 -32.90 5.53
C TRP A 392 1.93 -31.59 5.46
N PHE A 393 1.65 -30.77 4.44
CA PHE A 393 2.35 -29.51 4.16
C PHE A 393 1.38 -28.34 4.07
N ARG A 394 1.41 -27.45 5.06
CA ARG A 394 0.47 -26.34 5.19
C ARG A 394 1.14 -24.99 4.92
N TYR A 395 0.51 -24.20 4.06
CA TYR A 395 0.76 -22.78 3.83
C TYR A 395 -0.48 -22.00 4.27
N VAL A 396 -0.45 -21.46 5.49
CA VAL A 396 -1.56 -20.66 6.05
C VAL A 396 -2.88 -21.47 6.05
N ASP A 397 -3.79 -21.22 5.10
CA ASP A 397 -5.11 -21.83 4.92
C ASP A 397 -5.11 -23.05 3.97
N ASP A 398 -4.11 -23.16 3.08
CA ASP A 398 -3.98 -24.25 2.11
C ASP A 398 -3.07 -25.37 2.67
N THR A 399 -3.52 -26.63 2.64
CA THR A 399 -2.72 -27.80 3.03
C THR A 399 -2.67 -28.85 1.92
N TRP A 400 -1.46 -29.22 1.50
CA TRP A 400 -1.23 -30.36 0.61
C TRP A 400 -0.94 -31.62 1.43
N VAL A 401 -1.57 -32.72 1.05
CA VAL A 401 -1.54 -33.97 1.83
C VAL A 401 -1.28 -35.16 0.92
N LYS A 402 -0.40 -36.06 1.36
CA LYS A 402 -0.19 -37.39 0.76
C LYS A 402 -0.73 -38.45 1.73
N ILE A 403 -1.69 -39.26 1.29
CA ILE A 403 -2.44 -40.19 2.15
C ILE A 403 -2.84 -41.46 1.38
N GLN A 404 -3.08 -42.54 2.12
CA GLN A 404 -3.70 -43.75 1.58
C GLN A 404 -5.14 -43.47 1.14
N THR A 405 -5.51 -43.98 -0.03
CA THR A 405 -6.78 -43.70 -0.71
C THR A 405 -7.97 -44.20 0.12
N GLN A 406 -7.83 -45.36 0.78
CA GLN A 406 -8.87 -45.94 1.62
C GLN A 406 -9.13 -45.15 2.92
N GLU A 407 -8.13 -44.41 3.43
CA GLU A 407 -8.25 -43.62 4.67
C GLU A 407 -8.80 -42.23 4.41
N LEU A 408 -8.95 -41.83 3.13
CA LEU A 408 -9.20 -40.43 2.76
C LEU A 408 -10.48 -39.86 3.36
N GLU A 409 -11.60 -40.58 3.24
CA GLU A 409 -12.89 -40.13 3.79
C GLU A 409 -12.89 -40.15 5.32
N ALA A 410 -12.40 -41.23 5.92
CA ALA A 410 -12.32 -41.35 7.38
C ALA A 410 -11.46 -40.24 8.00
N PHE A 411 -10.33 -39.92 7.36
CA PHE A 411 -9.47 -38.83 7.79
C PHE A 411 -10.11 -37.45 7.56
N SER A 412 -10.80 -37.24 6.43
CA SER A 412 -11.53 -35.98 6.16
C SER A 412 -12.61 -35.70 7.22
N ASP A 413 -13.35 -36.74 7.61
CA ASP A 413 -14.36 -36.68 8.66
C ASP A 413 -13.74 -36.44 10.03
N HIS A 414 -12.64 -37.13 10.33
CA HIS A 414 -11.89 -36.93 11.57
C HIS A 414 -11.38 -35.49 11.68
N LEU A 415 -10.74 -34.98 10.63
CA LEU A 415 -10.18 -33.63 10.56
C LEU A 415 -11.26 -32.56 10.83
N ASN A 416 -12.45 -32.72 10.27
CA ASN A 416 -13.58 -31.82 10.50
C ASN A 416 -14.27 -32.01 11.87
N LYS A 417 -13.96 -33.09 12.60
CA LYS A 417 -14.42 -33.33 13.98
C LYS A 417 -13.39 -32.89 15.03
N THR A 418 -12.12 -32.73 14.66
CA THR A 418 -11.03 -32.38 15.59
C THR A 418 -11.25 -31.05 16.30
N ASP A 419 -11.78 -30.04 15.59
CA ASP A 419 -12.06 -28.72 16.15
C ASP A 419 -13.51 -28.30 15.85
N GLU A 420 -14.15 -27.65 16.82
CA GLU A 420 -15.54 -27.21 16.71
C GLU A 420 -15.72 -26.13 15.63
N HIS A 421 -14.78 -25.19 15.53
CA HIS A 421 -14.89 -23.97 14.73
C HIS A 421 -14.13 -24.03 13.40
N VAL A 422 -13.01 -24.76 13.35
CA VAL A 422 -12.20 -24.90 12.14
C VAL A 422 -12.72 -26.05 11.28
N LYS A 423 -13.07 -25.74 10.03
CA LYS A 423 -13.54 -26.71 9.03
C LYS A 423 -12.71 -26.63 7.75
N PHE A 424 -12.61 -27.77 7.07
CA PHE A 424 -11.81 -27.96 5.88
C PHE A 424 -12.69 -28.41 4.71
N THR A 425 -12.43 -27.84 3.54
CA THR A 425 -12.90 -28.35 2.25
C THR A 425 -11.80 -29.13 1.57
N ARG A 426 -12.14 -30.13 0.75
CA ARG A 426 -11.19 -31.01 0.07
C ARG A 426 -11.27 -30.84 -1.43
N GLU A 427 -10.12 -30.74 -2.09
CA GLU A 427 -9.95 -30.85 -3.53
C GLU A 427 -9.14 -32.10 -3.86
N ASP A 428 -9.76 -33.00 -4.65
CA ASP A 428 -9.15 -34.25 -5.10
C ASP A 428 -8.38 -34.06 -6.42
N VAL A 429 -7.46 -35.00 -6.72
CA VAL A 429 -6.72 -35.03 -8.00
C VAL A 429 -7.69 -35.11 -9.18
N LYS A 430 -7.47 -34.28 -10.20
CA LYS A 430 -8.21 -34.32 -11.47
C LYS A 430 -7.26 -34.41 -12.64
N GLY A 431 -7.43 -35.43 -13.49
CA GLY A 431 -6.57 -35.64 -14.66
C GLY A 431 -5.09 -35.77 -14.29
N ASN A 432 -4.78 -36.57 -13.27
CA ASN A 432 -3.43 -36.75 -12.71
C ASN A 432 -2.74 -35.45 -12.27
N SER A 433 -3.51 -34.41 -11.98
CA SER A 433 -2.97 -33.15 -11.49
C SER A 433 -3.76 -32.59 -10.31
N LEU A 434 -3.03 -31.93 -9.40
CA LEU A 434 -3.58 -31.19 -8.28
C LEU A 434 -2.93 -29.81 -8.24
N ALA A 435 -3.76 -28.77 -8.14
CA ALA A 435 -3.28 -27.41 -7.95
C ALA A 435 -3.02 -27.16 -6.46
N PHE A 436 -1.86 -26.60 -6.13
CA PHE A 436 -1.53 -26.18 -4.78
C PHE A 436 -0.61 -24.96 -4.83
N LEU A 437 -0.98 -23.86 -4.16
CA LEU A 437 -0.31 -22.56 -4.31
C LEU A 437 -0.18 -22.12 -5.78
N ASP A 438 1.05 -21.84 -6.23
CA ASP A 438 1.41 -21.53 -7.62
C ASP A 438 1.93 -22.77 -8.39
N CYS A 439 1.71 -23.97 -7.85
CA CYS A 439 2.23 -25.24 -8.36
C CYS A 439 1.10 -26.13 -8.90
N ALA A 440 1.32 -26.71 -10.08
CA ALA A 440 0.51 -27.81 -10.62
C ALA A 440 1.30 -29.09 -10.40
N VAL A 441 0.96 -29.84 -9.37
CA VAL A 441 1.58 -31.13 -9.07
C VAL A 441 0.97 -32.16 -10.02
N LYS A 442 1.81 -32.87 -10.76
CA LYS A 442 1.41 -33.87 -11.75
C LYS A 442 1.98 -35.22 -11.39
N ILE A 443 1.13 -36.25 -11.49
CA ILE A 443 1.50 -37.65 -11.34
C ILE A 443 1.94 -38.17 -12.71
N THR A 444 3.19 -38.63 -12.81
CA THR A 444 3.70 -39.26 -14.03
C THR A 444 3.23 -40.71 -14.14
N GLU A 445 3.49 -41.35 -15.29
CA GLU A 445 3.19 -42.79 -15.49
C GLU A 445 3.89 -43.67 -14.44
N ASP A 446 5.14 -43.37 -14.11
CA ASP A 446 5.90 -44.02 -13.01
C ASP A 446 5.44 -43.62 -11.60
N ARG A 447 4.33 -42.87 -11.48
CA ARG A 447 3.77 -42.31 -10.24
C ARG A 447 4.71 -41.41 -9.45
N ASN A 448 5.71 -40.84 -10.11
CA ASN A 448 6.55 -39.76 -9.57
C ASN A 448 5.81 -38.43 -9.64
N LEU A 449 6.15 -37.52 -8.73
CA LEU A 449 5.58 -36.17 -8.70
C LEU A 449 6.47 -35.20 -9.46
N THR A 450 5.89 -34.56 -10.47
CA THR A 450 6.51 -33.43 -11.18
C THR A 450 5.70 -32.16 -10.96
N ILE A 451 6.34 -31.00 -11.04
CA ILE A 451 5.71 -29.72 -10.75
C ILE A 451 5.85 -28.80 -11.96
N GLU A 452 4.73 -28.19 -12.35
CA GLU A 452 4.67 -27.08 -13.29
C GLU A 452 4.12 -25.82 -12.59
N VAL A 453 4.23 -24.65 -13.22
CA VAL A 453 3.58 -23.44 -12.71
C VAL A 453 2.08 -23.52 -12.96
N TYR A 454 1.29 -23.42 -11.90
CA TYR A 454 -0.16 -23.31 -11.99
C TYR A 454 -0.60 -21.86 -12.18
N ARG A 455 -1.59 -21.65 -13.04
CA ARG A 455 -2.29 -20.38 -13.20
C ARG A 455 -3.78 -20.64 -13.06
N LYS A 456 -4.43 -19.94 -12.14
CA LYS A 456 -5.89 -20.01 -11.98
C LYS A 456 -6.58 -19.55 -13.28
N PRO A 457 -7.80 -20.02 -13.58
CA PRO A 457 -8.53 -19.58 -14.77
C PRO A 457 -8.72 -18.05 -14.87
N THR A 458 -8.71 -17.35 -13.73
CA THR A 458 -8.76 -15.88 -13.66
C THR A 458 -7.42 -15.18 -13.88
N HIS A 459 -6.32 -15.90 -14.11
CA HIS A 459 -5.02 -15.28 -14.35
C HIS A 459 -5.00 -14.55 -15.68
N THR A 460 -4.84 -13.23 -15.62
CA THR A 460 -4.99 -12.34 -16.78
C THR A 460 -3.78 -12.29 -17.69
N ASP A 461 -2.61 -12.70 -17.20
CA ASP A 461 -1.29 -12.41 -17.80
C ASP A 461 -1.01 -10.90 -17.96
N GLN A 462 -1.82 -10.06 -17.30
CA GLN A 462 -1.62 -8.63 -17.23
C GLN A 462 -0.56 -8.32 -16.16
N TYR A 463 0.65 -8.04 -16.62
CA TYR A 463 1.74 -7.53 -15.79
C TYR A 463 1.79 -5.99 -15.87
N LEU A 464 2.80 -5.39 -15.24
CA LEU A 464 2.99 -3.94 -15.32
C LEU A 464 3.27 -3.53 -16.77
N GLN A 465 2.37 -2.77 -17.39
CA GLN A 465 2.53 -2.28 -18.76
C GLN A 465 3.84 -1.48 -18.93
N PHE A 466 4.54 -1.70 -20.05
CA PHE A 466 5.89 -1.15 -20.25
C PHE A 466 5.91 0.37 -20.48
N ASP A 467 4.83 0.97 -20.97
CA ASP A 467 4.60 2.40 -21.16
C ASP A 467 4.20 3.14 -19.85
N SER A 468 3.89 2.38 -18.78
CA SER A 468 3.64 2.91 -17.44
C SER A 468 4.78 3.81 -16.95
N HIS A 469 4.48 4.89 -16.25
CA HIS A 469 5.49 5.86 -15.80
C HIS A 469 6.38 5.36 -14.63
N HIS A 470 6.59 4.05 -14.51
CA HIS A 470 7.48 3.47 -13.52
C HIS A 470 8.96 3.62 -13.88
N PRO A 471 9.87 3.65 -12.87
CA PRO A 471 11.29 3.48 -13.08
C PRO A 471 11.59 2.22 -13.91
N LEU A 472 12.59 2.31 -14.79
CA LEU A 472 13.01 1.17 -15.61
C LEU A 472 13.40 -0.04 -14.75
N GLU A 473 14.03 0.19 -13.59
CA GLU A 473 14.43 -0.89 -12.66
C GLU A 473 13.24 -1.71 -12.13
N HIS A 474 12.07 -1.09 -11.94
CA HIS A 474 10.84 -1.77 -11.54
C HIS A 474 10.29 -2.64 -12.68
N LYS A 475 10.26 -2.10 -13.91
CA LYS A 475 9.84 -2.84 -15.12
C LYS A 475 10.74 -4.06 -15.34
N LEU A 476 12.07 -3.88 -15.30
CA LEU A 476 13.02 -4.99 -15.39
C LEU A 476 12.91 -5.96 -14.19
N GLY A 477 12.47 -5.46 -13.03
CA GLY A 477 12.18 -6.27 -11.86
C GLY A 477 11.08 -7.31 -12.11
N VAL A 478 10.03 -6.94 -12.86
CA VAL A 478 8.95 -7.87 -13.26
C VAL A 478 9.53 -9.06 -14.02
N ILE A 479 10.38 -8.81 -15.02
CA ILE A 479 11.04 -9.87 -15.79
C ILE A 479 11.86 -10.77 -14.86
N ARG A 480 12.69 -10.19 -14.00
CA ARG A 480 13.56 -10.94 -13.07
C ARG A 480 12.76 -11.83 -12.13
N THR A 481 11.67 -11.32 -11.56
CA THR A 481 10.81 -12.10 -10.65
C THR A 481 10.13 -13.25 -11.37
N LEU A 482 9.60 -13.03 -12.57
CA LEU A 482 8.96 -14.10 -13.35
C LEU A 482 9.97 -15.14 -13.83
N GLN A 483 11.15 -14.72 -14.31
CA GLN A 483 12.24 -15.63 -14.69
C GLN A 483 12.76 -16.44 -13.50
N HIS A 484 12.83 -15.83 -12.31
CA HIS A 484 13.17 -16.55 -11.08
C HIS A 484 12.14 -17.67 -10.83
N ARG A 485 10.84 -17.33 -10.84
CA ARG A 485 9.76 -18.33 -10.70
C ARG A 485 9.87 -19.46 -11.73
N ALA A 486 10.16 -19.13 -12.99
CA ALA A 486 10.32 -20.09 -14.07
C ALA A 486 11.48 -21.08 -13.89
N ARG A 487 12.49 -20.70 -13.09
CA ARG A 487 13.63 -21.57 -12.77
C ARG A 487 13.38 -22.42 -11.53
N GLU A 488 12.77 -21.82 -10.51
CA GLU A 488 12.66 -22.43 -9.18
C GLU A 488 11.45 -23.35 -9.01
N ILE A 489 10.32 -23.07 -9.68
CA ILE A 489 9.10 -23.88 -9.48
C ILE A 489 9.10 -25.16 -10.34
N PRO A 490 9.28 -25.11 -11.67
CA PRO A 490 9.18 -26.33 -12.47
C PRO A 490 10.35 -27.28 -12.19
N THR A 491 10.02 -28.55 -11.92
CA THR A 491 11.02 -29.58 -11.62
C THR A 491 11.67 -30.15 -12.87
N THR A 492 11.01 -30.06 -14.03
CA THR A 492 11.51 -30.60 -15.31
C THR A 492 12.10 -29.50 -16.19
N SER A 493 13.15 -29.84 -16.95
CA SER A 493 13.77 -28.92 -17.92
C SER A 493 12.77 -28.44 -18.99
N GLN A 494 11.86 -29.32 -19.44
CA GLN A 494 10.80 -28.97 -20.37
C GLN A 494 9.79 -28.00 -19.76
N GLY A 495 9.37 -28.23 -18.51
CA GLY A 495 8.48 -27.32 -17.77
C GLY A 495 9.09 -25.93 -17.59
N ARG A 496 10.39 -25.85 -17.29
CA ARG A 496 11.13 -24.57 -17.21
C ARG A 496 11.12 -23.82 -18.53
N LYS A 497 11.38 -24.52 -19.66
CA LYS A 497 11.36 -23.90 -21.00
C LYS A 497 9.96 -23.40 -21.37
N LYS A 498 8.94 -24.23 -21.17
CA LYS A 498 7.53 -23.88 -21.41
C LYS A 498 7.11 -22.62 -20.62
N GLU A 499 7.50 -22.52 -19.35
CA GLU A 499 7.20 -21.36 -18.51
C GLU A 499 7.96 -20.10 -18.97
N GLN A 500 9.23 -20.24 -19.39
CA GLN A 500 10.00 -19.12 -19.96
C GLN A 500 9.36 -18.59 -21.25
N ASP A 501 8.92 -19.48 -22.14
CA ASP A 501 8.25 -19.11 -23.39
C ASP A 501 6.92 -18.41 -23.11
N HIS A 502 6.12 -18.93 -22.16
CA HIS A 502 4.88 -18.28 -21.70
C HIS A 502 5.14 -16.85 -21.19
N ILE A 503 6.12 -16.69 -20.28
CA ILE A 503 6.45 -15.38 -19.70
C ILE A 503 6.86 -14.40 -20.78
N LYS A 504 7.64 -14.83 -21.77
CA LYS A 504 8.05 -13.98 -22.89
C LYS A 504 6.84 -13.49 -23.68
N THR A 505 5.91 -14.39 -24.02
CA THR A 505 4.67 -14.03 -24.73
C THR A 505 3.79 -13.06 -23.92
N ALA A 506 3.58 -13.35 -22.63
CA ALA A 506 2.78 -12.50 -21.75
C ALA A 506 3.38 -11.10 -21.59
N LEU A 507 4.70 -10.99 -21.41
CA LEU A 507 5.37 -9.71 -21.28
C LEU A 507 5.42 -8.93 -22.60
N LYS A 508 5.56 -9.60 -23.75
CA LYS A 508 5.41 -8.93 -25.06
C LYS A 508 4.02 -8.31 -25.22
N THR A 509 2.99 -9.01 -24.76
CA THR A 509 1.61 -8.51 -24.72
C THR A 509 1.46 -7.28 -23.81
N CYS A 510 2.29 -7.15 -22.77
CA CYS A 510 2.37 -5.97 -21.91
C CYS A 510 3.33 -4.88 -22.44
N GLY A 511 3.71 -4.95 -23.72
CA GLY A 511 4.59 -3.97 -24.39
C GLY A 511 6.08 -4.07 -24.07
N TYR A 512 6.56 -5.17 -23.46
CA TYR A 512 7.99 -5.30 -23.14
C TYR A 512 8.83 -5.54 -24.40
N PRO A 513 9.85 -4.71 -24.66
CA PRO A 513 10.70 -4.85 -25.84
C PRO A 513 11.74 -5.96 -25.66
N ASP A 514 12.21 -6.56 -26.77
CA ASP A 514 13.15 -7.69 -26.73
C ASP A 514 14.47 -7.37 -25.99
N TRP A 515 14.98 -6.15 -26.12
CA TRP A 515 16.20 -5.73 -25.42
C TRP A 515 16.07 -5.81 -23.89
N ALA A 516 14.86 -5.69 -23.34
CA ALA A 516 14.63 -5.74 -21.90
C ALA A 516 14.97 -7.13 -21.35
N PHE A 517 14.61 -8.18 -22.08
CA PHE A 517 14.94 -9.57 -21.75
C PHE A 517 16.44 -9.83 -21.84
N THR A 518 17.11 -9.33 -22.89
CA THR A 518 18.57 -9.44 -23.03
C THR A 518 19.28 -8.76 -21.87
N LYS A 519 18.79 -7.59 -21.45
CA LYS A 519 19.37 -6.82 -20.35
C LYS A 519 19.23 -7.53 -19.00
N THR A 520 18.12 -8.23 -18.76
CA THR A 520 17.91 -8.97 -17.50
C THR A 520 18.63 -10.31 -17.44
N SER A 521 18.94 -10.93 -18.60
CA SER A 521 19.71 -12.18 -18.65
C SER A 521 21.19 -12.01 -18.33
N ARG A 522 21.72 -10.79 -18.36
CA ARG A 522 23.11 -10.51 -17.95
C ARG A 522 23.23 -10.67 -16.44
N LYS A 523 24.04 -11.64 -15.98
CA LYS A 523 24.37 -11.77 -14.56
C LYS A 523 25.02 -10.45 -14.09
N PRO A 524 24.66 -9.93 -12.91
CA PRO A 524 25.43 -8.88 -12.26
C PRO A 524 26.88 -9.37 -12.16
N ASP A 525 27.83 -8.50 -12.49
CA ASP A 525 29.25 -8.80 -12.39
C ASP A 525 29.60 -8.99 -10.90
N PRO A 526 29.98 -10.20 -10.45
CA PRO A 526 30.31 -10.46 -9.04
C PRO A 526 31.57 -9.70 -8.60
N SER A 527 32.39 -9.18 -9.52
CA SER A 527 33.52 -8.30 -9.20
C SER A 527 33.08 -6.91 -8.70
N LYS A 528 31.81 -6.55 -8.86
CA LYS A 528 31.17 -5.44 -8.15
C LYS A 528 30.55 -5.91 -6.83
N GLY A 529 31.29 -6.72 -6.08
CA GLY A 529 31.04 -6.92 -4.66
C GLY A 529 30.87 -5.55 -4.03
N GLU A 530 29.87 -5.41 -3.16
CA GLU A 530 29.69 -4.19 -2.40
C GLU A 530 30.98 -3.91 -1.64
N GLU A 531 31.81 -2.99 -2.15
CA GLU A 531 32.67 -2.24 -1.25
C GLU A 531 31.73 -1.72 -0.17
N GLU A 532 31.96 -2.13 1.09
CA GLU A 532 31.43 -1.48 2.28
C GLU A 532 31.96 -0.04 2.33
N ARG A 533 31.57 0.78 1.35
CA ARG A 533 31.58 2.22 1.52
C ARG A 533 30.58 2.47 2.63
N ASN A 534 30.98 3.26 3.62
CA ASN A 534 30.10 3.88 4.60
C ASN A 534 29.04 4.73 3.87
N LYS A 535 28.02 4.06 3.30
CA LYS A 535 26.95 4.69 2.55
C LYS A 535 26.12 5.49 3.54
N ARG A 536 25.86 6.75 3.19
CA ARG A 536 24.99 7.65 3.94
C ARG A 536 23.56 7.08 4.00
N CYS A 537 22.76 7.56 4.94
CA CYS A 537 21.34 7.24 5.05
C CYS A 537 20.62 7.51 3.72
N SER A 538 19.87 6.51 3.26
CA SER A 538 19.16 6.59 1.99
C SER A 538 17.95 7.55 2.04
N VAL A 539 17.53 8.01 0.87
CA VAL A 539 16.33 8.82 0.70
C VAL A 539 15.42 8.24 -0.36
N SER A 540 14.11 8.31 -0.13
CA SER A 540 13.09 7.96 -1.11
C SER A 540 12.51 9.21 -1.75
N ILE A 541 12.51 9.28 -3.07
CA ILE A 541 11.95 10.41 -3.84
C ILE A 541 10.82 9.93 -4.76
N PRO A 542 9.79 10.75 -5.03
CA PRO A 542 8.81 10.41 -6.04
C PRO A 542 9.48 10.27 -7.41
N TYR A 543 9.02 9.30 -8.21
CA TYR A 543 9.54 9.09 -9.54
C TYR A 543 8.87 9.98 -10.58
N LEU A 544 9.70 10.71 -11.32
CA LEU A 544 9.33 11.52 -12.47
C LEU A 544 10.41 11.37 -13.52
N SER A 545 10.05 10.75 -14.65
CA SER A 545 11.02 10.36 -15.67
C SER A 545 11.83 11.55 -16.17
N GLY A 546 13.15 11.38 -16.21
CA GLY A 546 14.11 12.40 -16.63
C GLY A 546 14.54 13.36 -15.52
N ILE A 547 13.75 13.49 -14.44
CA ILE A 547 14.07 14.33 -13.27
C ILE A 547 14.63 13.47 -12.16
N SER A 548 13.92 12.43 -11.72
CA SER A 548 14.33 11.62 -10.58
C SER A 548 15.67 10.90 -10.81
N GLU A 549 15.99 10.53 -12.05
CA GLU A 549 17.31 9.98 -12.40
C GLU A 549 18.43 11.03 -12.36
N LYS A 550 18.13 12.31 -12.63
CA LYS A 550 19.08 13.41 -12.41
C LYS A 550 19.29 13.63 -10.93
N PHE A 551 18.22 13.65 -10.14
CA PHE A 551 18.27 13.75 -8.67
C PHE A 551 19.11 12.63 -8.05
N ARG A 552 18.85 11.37 -8.44
CA ARG A 552 19.65 10.21 -8.01
C ARG A 552 21.14 10.42 -8.31
N ARG A 553 21.48 10.86 -9.52
CA ARG A 553 22.89 11.11 -9.91
C ARG A 553 23.54 12.25 -9.10
N ILE A 554 22.77 13.27 -8.72
CA ILE A 554 23.28 14.35 -7.86
C ILE A 554 23.59 13.77 -6.48
N LEU A 555 22.62 13.13 -5.82
CA LEU A 555 22.76 12.62 -4.46
C LEU A 555 23.77 11.47 -4.34
N GLN A 556 23.90 10.63 -5.38
CA GLN A 556 24.92 9.57 -5.42
C GLN A 556 26.36 10.10 -5.44
N LYS A 557 26.61 11.31 -5.96
CA LYS A 557 27.94 11.94 -5.88
C LYS A 557 28.32 12.34 -4.46
N HIS A 558 27.33 12.37 -3.57
CA HIS A 558 27.46 12.66 -2.16
C HIS A 558 27.25 11.38 -1.32
N ASP A 559 27.42 10.20 -1.92
CA ASP A 559 27.27 8.87 -1.31
C ASP A 559 25.90 8.59 -0.66
N ILE A 560 24.86 9.33 -1.06
CA ILE A 560 23.48 9.14 -0.58
C ILE A 560 22.72 8.20 -1.53
N PRO A 561 22.33 6.99 -1.08
CA PRO A 561 21.51 6.09 -1.89
C PRO A 561 20.09 6.66 -2.10
N VAL A 562 19.56 6.54 -3.32
CA VAL A 562 18.24 7.06 -3.69
C VAL A 562 17.33 5.97 -4.21
N HIS A 563 16.19 5.79 -3.55
CA HIS A 563 15.13 4.88 -3.95
C HIS A 563 13.96 5.66 -4.57
N PHE A 564 13.34 5.08 -5.60
CA PHE A 564 12.23 5.71 -6.29
C PHE A 564 10.90 5.20 -5.75
N LYS A 565 10.01 6.14 -5.44
CA LYS A 565 8.64 5.88 -5.02
C LYS A 565 7.70 6.17 -6.20
N PRO A 566 7.06 5.15 -6.79
CA PRO A 566 5.97 5.37 -7.74
C PRO A 566 4.83 6.10 -7.02
N SER A 567 4.36 7.20 -7.60
CA SER A 567 3.22 7.99 -7.14
C SER A 567 2.25 8.18 -8.30
N ASN A 568 0.94 8.31 -8.02
CA ASN A 568 -0.09 8.58 -9.03
C ASN A 568 -0.50 7.36 -9.90
N THR A 569 -0.79 6.22 -9.27
CA THR A 569 -1.35 5.05 -9.98
C THR A 569 -2.83 5.24 -10.31
N LEU A 570 -3.33 4.54 -11.34
CA LEU A 570 -4.77 4.48 -11.62
C LEU A 570 -5.57 3.98 -10.40
N ARG A 571 -5.03 3.04 -9.63
CA ARG A 571 -5.61 2.59 -8.36
C ARG A 571 -5.83 3.75 -7.40
N TRP A 572 -4.84 4.62 -7.25
CA TRP A 572 -4.95 5.77 -6.37
C TRP A 572 -5.97 6.80 -6.87
N ARG A 573 -6.15 6.93 -8.19
CA ARG A 573 -7.13 7.84 -8.79
C ARG A 573 -8.57 7.31 -8.76
N LEU A 574 -8.75 6.00 -8.95
CA LEU A 574 -10.07 5.40 -9.24
C LEU A 574 -10.64 4.54 -8.09
N VAL A 575 -9.80 3.97 -7.22
CA VAL A 575 -10.23 2.97 -6.24
C VAL A 575 -10.37 3.59 -4.85
N HIS A 576 -11.60 3.98 -4.51
CA HIS A 576 -11.94 4.64 -3.23
C HIS A 576 -13.04 3.91 -2.44
N PRO A 577 -12.90 2.61 -2.11
CA PRO A 577 -13.97 1.85 -1.46
C PRO A 577 -14.10 2.10 0.05
N LYS A 578 -13.23 2.94 0.63
CA LYS A 578 -13.21 3.25 2.06
C LYS A 578 -13.87 4.60 2.30
N ASP A 579 -14.55 4.72 3.43
CA ASP A 579 -15.10 6.00 3.87
C ASP A 579 -14.00 7.06 3.98
N LYS A 580 -14.27 8.25 3.43
CA LYS A 580 -13.33 9.37 3.50
C LYS A 580 -13.34 9.94 4.90
N THR A 581 -12.15 10.15 5.47
CA THR A 581 -12.03 10.87 6.74
C THR A 581 -12.48 12.32 6.55
N PRO A 582 -13.51 12.80 7.27
CA PRO A 582 -13.98 14.17 7.17
C PRO A 582 -12.85 15.17 7.45
N ARG A 583 -12.85 16.31 6.75
CA ARG A 583 -11.79 17.34 6.86
C ARG A 583 -11.43 17.70 8.30
N PRO A 584 -12.39 17.95 9.23
CA PRO A 584 -12.07 18.32 10.61
C PRO A 584 -11.38 17.19 11.41
N LYS A 585 -11.53 15.93 10.99
CA LYS A 585 -10.94 14.75 11.63
C LYS A 585 -9.58 14.37 11.03
N GLN A 586 -9.10 15.05 10.00
CA GLN A 586 -7.80 14.78 9.40
C GLN A 586 -6.66 15.25 10.31
N SER A 587 -5.59 14.45 10.38
CA SER A 587 -4.40 14.66 11.19
C SER A 587 -3.15 14.72 10.31
N ASN A 588 -2.02 15.20 10.86
CA ASN A 588 -0.73 15.34 10.18
C ASN A 588 -0.79 16.31 8.99
N VAL A 589 -1.47 17.44 9.17
CA VAL A 589 -1.78 18.39 8.10
C VAL A 589 -1.01 19.69 8.24
N VAL A 590 -0.66 20.30 7.10
CA VAL A 590 -0.34 21.72 6.97
C VAL A 590 -1.64 22.41 6.58
N HIS A 591 -2.04 23.41 7.35
CA HIS A 591 -3.32 24.11 7.21
C HIS A 591 -3.12 25.61 7.11
N ALA A 592 -4.08 26.26 6.44
CA ALA A 592 -4.17 27.71 6.31
C ALA A 592 -5.46 28.20 6.97
N VAL A 593 -5.34 29.16 7.88
CA VAL A 593 -6.45 29.82 8.56
C VAL A 593 -6.58 31.22 7.97
N GLN A 594 -7.64 31.43 7.21
CA GLN A 594 -8.08 32.77 6.83
C GLN A 594 -8.97 33.30 7.95
N CYS A 595 -8.76 34.55 8.37
CA CYS A 595 -9.55 35.14 9.46
C CYS A 595 -11.03 35.32 9.08
N GLN A 596 -11.36 36.34 8.29
CA GLN A 596 -12.71 36.61 7.77
C GLN A 596 -12.59 37.22 6.37
N GLU A 597 -13.68 37.30 5.60
CA GLU A 597 -13.65 37.89 4.24
C GLU A 597 -13.11 39.32 4.21
N LYS A 598 -13.43 40.13 5.25
CA LYS A 598 -12.95 41.51 5.39
C LYS A 598 -11.52 41.61 5.92
N CYS A 599 -11.03 40.55 6.58
CA CYS A 599 -9.71 40.50 7.17
C CYS A 599 -8.78 39.65 6.30
N LYS A 600 -7.89 40.30 5.53
CA LYS A 600 -6.93 39.64 4.64
C LYS A 600 -5.84 38.86 5.37
N GLU A 601 -5.87 38.84 6.70
CA GLU A 601 -4.90 38.16 7.54
C GLU A 601 -4.96 36.64 7.37
N LEU A 602 -3.80 36.07 7.04
CA LEU A 602 -3.63 34.63 6.77
C LEU A 602 -2.60 34.07 7.74
N TYR A 603 -2.87 32.89 8.28
CA TYR A 603 -1.93 32.09 9.04
C TYR A 603 -1.74 30.72 8.40
N ILE A 604 -0.49 30.24 8.31
CA ILE A 604 -0.19 28.86 7.91
C ILE A 604 0.54 28.17 9.06
N GLY A 605 0.09 26.96 9.39
CA GLY A 605 0.72 26.14 10.42
C GLY A 605 0.58 24.65 10.16
N GLU A 606 1.32 23.85 10.91
CA GLU A 606 1.20 22.40 10.93
C GLU A 606 0.41 21.87 12.14
N THR A 607 -0.04 20.62 12.05
CA THR A 607 -0.44 19.87 13.25
C THR A 607 -0.33 18.36 13.06
N LYS A 608 0.11 17.65 14.13
CA LYS A 608 -0.03 16.19 14.26
C LYS A 608 -1.44 15.76 14.68
N GLN A 609 -2.18 16.65 15.34
CA GLN A 609 -3.50 16.34 15.92
C GLN A 609 -4.62 16.48 14.87
N PRO A 610 -5.82 15.95 15.14
CA PRO A 610 -7.00 16.22 14.32
C PRO A 610 -7.24 17.73 14.18
N LEU A 611 -7.56 18.17 12.97
CA LEU A 611 -7.69 19.59 12.62
C LEU A 611 -8.65 20.33 13.56
N HIS A 612 -9.82 19.78 13.87
CA HIS A 612 -10.80 20.41 14.77
C HIS A 612 -10.23 20.67 16.17
N ARG A 613 -9.43 19.74 16.73
CA ARG A 613 -8.78 19.94 18.04
C ARG A 613 -7.75 21.06 17.97
N ARG A 614 -7.00 21.12 16.87
CA ARG A 614 -6.05 22.22 16.63
C ARG A 614 -6.80 23.55 16.51
N MET A 615 -7.92 23.61 15.80
CA MET A 615 -8.69 24.85 15.64
C MET A 615 -9.29 25.32 16.97
N ALA A 616 -9.81 24.41 17.80
CA ALA A 616 -10.25 24.73 19.15
C ALA A 616 -9.12 25.35 19.99
N GLN A 617 -7.91 24.77 19.95
CA GLN A 617 -6.74 25.33 20.64
C GLN A 617 -6.34 26.72 20.14
N ARG A 618 -6.62 27.07 18.86
CA ARG A 618 -6.32 28.40 18.32
C ARG A 618 -7.31 29.47 18.74
N ARG A 619 -8.52 29.07 19.19
CA ARG A 619 -9.56 29.99 19.68
C ARG A 619 -9.37 30.38 21.15
N HIS A 620 -8.73 29.53 21.94
CA HIS A 620 -8.58 29.73 23.39
C HIS A 620 -7.15 30.03 23.80
N THR A 621 -7.00 30.66 24.98
CA THR A 621 -5.72 30.79 25.66
C THR A 621 -5.20 29.41 26.05
N THR A 622 -3.92 29.17 25.86
CA THR A 622 -3.28 27.90 26.24
C THR A 622 -2.74 27.99 27.66
N SER A 623 -3.12 27.04 28.53
CA SER A 623 -2.67 26.97 29.93
C SER A 623 -1.19 26.57 30.11
N SER A 624 -0.46 26.29 29.03
CA SER A 624 0.90 25.72 29.06
C SER A 624 1.95 26.50 28.25
N GLY A 625 1.68 27.73 27.76
CA GLY A 625 2.69 28.50 27.01
C GLY A 625 2.21 29.82 26.39
N GLN A 626 3.04 30.40 25.52
CA GLN A 626 2.76 31.64 24.77
C GLN A 626 1.53 31.50 23.88
N ASP A 627 0.66 32.51 23.91
CA ASP A 627 -0.54 32.57 23.09
C ASP A 627 -0.20 32.50 21.59
N SER A 628 -1.04 31.76 20.88
CA SER A 628 -0.83 31.52 19.46
C SER A 628 -1.06 32.80 18.64
N ALA A 629 -0.29 33.03 17.57
CA ALA A 629 -0.43 34.24 16.74
C ALA A 629 -1.87 34.43 16.20
N VAL A 630 -2.55 33.32 15.90
CA VAL A 630 -3.99 33.33 15.56
C VAL A 630 -4.82 33.81 16.75
N HIS A 631 -4.61 33.24 17.94
CA HIS A 631 -5.36 33.62 19.13
C HIS A 631 -5.19 35.11 19.48
N LEU A 632 -3.94 35.60 19.44
CA LEU A 632 -3.62 37.01 19.67
C LEU A 632 -4.33 37.91 18.67
N HIS A 633 -4.29 37.57 17.38
CA HIS A 633 -5.00 38.33 16.35
C HIS A 633 -6.51 38.36 16.63
N LEU A 634 -7.13 37.22 16.93
CA LEU A 634 -8.57 37.15 17.22
C LEU A 634 -8.94 37.98 18.46
N LYS A 635 -8.09 37.98 19.49
CA LYS A 635 -8.28 38.78 20.71
C LYS A 635 -8.14 40.27 20.46
N GLU A 636 -7.13 40.69 19.69
CA GLU A 636 -6.86 42.11 19.38
C GLU A 636 -7.89 42.71 18.43
N SER A 637 -8.35 41.94 17.44
CA SER A 637 -9.28 42.39 16.41
C SER A 637 -10.76 42.15 16.74
N GLY A 638 -11.05 41.32 17.75
CA GLY A 638 -12.41 40.86 18.03
C GLY A 638 -13.00 39.95 16.93
N HIS A 639 -12.16 39.45 16.02
CA HIS A 639 -12.59 38.60 14.91
C HIS A 639 -12.77 37.13 15.33
N SER A 640 -13.34 36.35 14.42
CA SER A 640 -13.47 34.89 14.49
C SER A 640 -13.17 34.28 13.12
N PHE A 641 -12.91 32.97 13.05
CA PHE A 641 -12.80 32.24 11.79
C PHE A 641 -13.68 30.99 11.81
N GLU A 642 -14.19 30.60 10.64
CA GLU A 642 -15.00 29.40 10.46
C GLU A 642 -14.13 28.17 10.12
N ASP A 643 -14.44 27.02 10.72
CA ASP A 643 -13.70 25.76 10.44
C ASP A 643 -13.87 25.29 8.98
N SER A 644 -14.98 25.68 8.33
CA SER A 644 -15.29 25.47 6.91
C SER A 644 -14.28 26.17 5.99
N GLN A 645 -13.69 27.27 6.43
CA GLN A 645 -12.75 28.09 5.64
C GLN A 645 -11.27 27.69 5.84
N VAL A 646 -10.96 26.83 6.82
CA VAL A 646 -9.59 26.35 7.11
C VAL A 646 -9.05 25.37 6.05
N ARG A 647 -8.29 25.87 5.07
CA ARG A 647 -7.76 25.04 3.97
C ARG A 647 -6.70 24.06 4.49
N ILE A 648 -6.75 22.80 4.03
CA ILE A 648 -5.63 21.86 4.17
C ILE A 648 -4.76 22.01 2.93
N LEU A 649 -3.51 22.43 3.13
CA LEU A 649 -2.53 22.66 2.06
C LEU A 649 -1.76 21.39 1.70
N SER A 650 -1.46 20.56 2.71
CA SER A 650 -0.67 19.34 2.55
C SER A 650 -0.85 18.38 3.73
N ARG A 651 -0.53 17.10 3.53
CA ARG A 651 -0.53 16.07 4.58
C ARG A 651 0.79 15.33 4.57
N GLU A 652 1.41 15.19 5.74
CA GLU A 652 2.71 14.52 5.90
C GLU A 652 2.86 13.98 7.32
N ASP A 653 3.04 12.67 7.46
CA ASP A 653 3.09 12.02 8.78
C ASP A 653 4.39 12.35 9.52
N ARG A 654 5.51 12.46 8.80
CA ARG A 654 6.82 12.67 9.42
C ARG A 654 6.98 14.12 9.87
N TRP A 655 7.42 14.29 11.11
CA TRP A 655 7.44 15.59 11.79
C TRP A 655 8.33 16.62 11.09
N PHE A 656 9.48 16.19 10.57
CA PHE A 656 10.42 17.07 9.88
C PHE A 656 9.90 17.50 8.53
N GLU A 657 9.52 16.54 7.70
CA GLU A 657 9.00 16.74 6.36
C GLU A 657 7.76 17.62 6.38
N ARG A 658 6.87 17.44 7.37
CA ARG A 658 5.72 18.32 7.55
C ARG A 658 6.12 19.76 7.85
N GLY A 659 7.22 19.97 8.58
CA GLY A 659 7.79 21.30 8.84
C GLY A 659 8.45 21.92 7.60
N VAL A 660 9.09 21.11 6.77
CA VAL A 660 9.61 21.57 5.47
C VAL A 660 8.45 22.01 4.57
N LYS A 661 7.38 21.22 4.49
CA LYS A 661 6.17 21.57 3.70
C LYS A 661 5.49 22.83 4.23
N GLU A 662 5.36 22.99 5.55
CA GLU A 662 4.89 24.24 6.20
C GLU A 662 5.74 25.45 5.76
N ALA A 663 7.06 25.34 5.82
CA ALA A 663 7.97 26.42 5.40
C ALA A 663 7.83 26.75 3.90
N ILE A 664 7.61 25.75 3.04
CA ILE A 664 7.38 25.94 1.60
C ILE A 664 6.09 26.74 1.38
N HIS A 665 4.99 26.34 2.02
CA HIS A 665 3.70 27.04 1.88
C HIS A 665 3.74 28.47 2.43
N VAL A 666 4.42 28.70 3.55
CA VAL A 666 4.62 30.05 4.11
C VAL A 666 5.43 30.92 3.15
N LYS A 667 6.47 30.36 2.50
CA LYS A 667 7.25 31.09 1.50
C LYS A 667 6.44 31.45 0.25
N LEU A 668 5.55 30.56 -0.18
CA LEU A 668 4.70 30.74 -1.36
C LEU A 668 3.56 31.73 -1.12
N GLU A 669 2.83 31.59 -0.01
CA GLU A 669 1.63 32.39 0.27
C GLU A 669 1.93 33.70 1.02
N LYS A 670 3.13 33.83 1.62
CA LYS A 670 3.56 35.01 2.42
C LYS A 670 2.49 35.45 3.44
N PRO A 671 2.06 34.55 4.34
CA PRO A 671 1.01 34.84 5.32
C PRO A 671 1.44 35.96 6.28
N SER A 672 0.53 36.89 6.54
CA SER A 672 0.77 38.08 7.36
C SER A 672 0.84 37.79 8.87
N LEU A 673 0.14 36.76 9.36
CA LEU A 673 0.12 36.40 10.78
C LEU A 673 1.30 35.53 11.23
N ASN A 674 2.08 34.98 10.31
CA ASN A 674 3.25 34.17 10.64
C ASN A 674 4.40 35.09 11.11
N ARG A 675 4.49 35.32 12.42
CA ARG A 675 5.62 36.05 13.03
C ARG A 675 6.93 35.28 12.75
N GLY A 676 7.98 35.99 12.30
CA GLY A 676 9.22 35.42 11.72
C GLY A 676 10.01 34.41 12.57
N GLY A 677 9.67 34.23 13.85
CA GLY A 677 10.26 33.21 14.74
C GLY A 677 9.43 31.93 14.92
N GLY A 678 8.25 31.80 14.28
CA GLY A 678 7.33 30.68 14.51
C GLY A 678 7.52 29.45 13.60
N LEU A 679 8.41 29.51 12.61
CA LEU A 679 8.67 28.40 11.69
C LEU A 679 9.65 27.40 12.30
N ARG A 680 9.31 26.12 12.21
CA ARG A 680 10.18 25.03 12.70
C ARG A 680 11.35 24.72 11.77
N HIS A 681 11.27 25.16 10.51
CA HIS A 681 12.30 24.95 9.50
C HIS A 681 12.42 26.19 8.61
N PHE A 682 13.65 26.59 8.33
CA PHE A 682 13.96 27.70 7.44
C PHE A 682 14.48 27.15 6.13
N LEU A 683 13.80 27.50 5.03
CA LEU A 683 14.25 27.11 3.69
C LEU A 683 15.42 27.97 3.24
N SER A 684 16.38 27.34 2.60
CA SER A 684 17.47 28.04 1.93
C SER A 684 16.93 29.01 0.86
N PRO A 685 17.48 30.23 0.74
CA PRO A 685 17.17 31.18 -0.33
C PRO A 685 17.36 30.59 -1.74
N THR A 686 18.19 29.56 -1.89
CA THR A 686 18.44 28.85 -3.14
C THR A 686 17.15 28.35 -3.82
N TYR A 687 16.11 28.02 -3.05
CA TYR A 687 14.84 27.56 -3.61
C TYR A 687 13.93 28.67 -4.15
N ASN A 688 14.23 29.95 -3.89
CA ASN A 688 13.33 31.08 -4.22
C ASN A 688 12.93 31.09 -5.70
N ALA A 689 13.90 30.91 -6.62
CA ALA A 689 13.64 30.97 -8.06
C ALA A 689 12.65 29.89 -8.53
N VAL A 690 12.81 28.67 -8.02
CA VAL A 690 11.92 27.54 -8.35
C VAL A 690 10.56 27.70 -7.71
N LEU A 691 10.48 28.16 -6.46
CA LEU A 691 9.21 28.38 -5.79
C LEU A 691 8.40 29.50 -6.48
N HIS A 692 9.06 30.55 -6.96
CA HIS A 692 8.40 31.59 -7.76
C HIS A 692 7.87 31.04 -9.10
N SER A 693 8.67 30.23 -9.80
CA SER A 693 8.26 29.60 -11.06
C SER A 693 7.07 28.65 -10.86
N PHE A 694 7.10 27.86 -9.79
CA PHE A 694 6.01 26.97 -9.38
C PHE A 694 4.72 27.76 -9.07
N GLN A 695 4.83 28.89 -8.37
CA GLN A 695 3.68 29.74 -8.07
C GLN A 695 3.04 30.35 -9.33
N GLN A 696 3.83 30.73 -10.33
CA GLN A 696 3.31 31.27 -11.60
C GLN A 696 2.58 30.19 -12.41
N GLN A 697 3.12 28.97 -12.47
CA GLN A 697 2.48 27.83 -13.14
C GLN A 697 1.12 27.50 -12.52
N ASN A 698 1.02 27.50 -11.19
CA ASN A 698 -0.24 27.22 -10.49
C ASN A 698 -1.28 28.35 -10.62
N LYS A 699 -0.84 29.60 -10.82
CA LYS A 699 -1.77 30.72 -11.07
C LYS A 699 -2.39 30.65 -12.47
N HIS A 700 -1.65 30.17 -13.48
CA HIS A 700 -2.18 30.00 -14.84
C HIS A 700 -3.10 28.78 -14.98
N SER A 701 -2.88 27.70 -14.23
CA SER A 701 -3.82 26.57 -14.20
C SER A 701 -5.17 26.93 -13.56
N HIS A 702 -5.18 27.91 -12.65
CA HIS A 702 -6.41 28.43 -12.03
C HIS A 702 -7.23 29.40 -12.91
N HIS A 703 -6.65 30.07 -13.92
CA HIS A 703 -7.42 30.93 -14.84
C HIS A 703 -8.18 30.15 -15.94
N SER A 704 -7.80 28.90 -16.19
CA SER A 704 -8.54 27.99 -17.08
C SER A 704 -9.59 27.16 -16.35
N ARG A 705 -9.70 27.28 -15.02
CA ARG A 705 -10.77 26.70 -14.22
C ARG A 705 -11.69 27.83 -13.76
N ARG A 706 -12.92 27.89 -14.31
CA ARG A 706 -13.99 28.70 -13.73
C ARG A 706 -14.10 28.38 -12.23
N PRO A 707 -14.52 29.33 -11.37
CA PRO A 707 -14.72 29.12 -9.93
C PRO A 707 -15.94 28.21 -9.62
N SER A 708 -16.05 27.10 -10.34
CA SER A 708 -16.93 25.96 -10.13
C SER A 708 -16.15 24.63 -10.09
N ASP A 709 -14.84 24.62 -10.36
CA ASP A 709 -14.01 23.40 -10.41
C ASP A 709 -13.08 23.21 -9.19
N SER A 710 -13.32 23.98 -8.14
CA SER A 710 -12.84 23.67 -6.79
C SER A 710 -13.85 24.19 -5.79
N SER A 711 -14.90 23.40 -5.53
CA SER A 711 -15.81 23.67 -4.41
C SER A 711 -16.29 22.39 -3.75
N PRO A 712 -16.62 22.48 -2.46
CA PRO A 712 -16.81 21.37 -1.53
C PRO A 712 -18.16 20.71 -1.82
N CYS A 713 -18.22 19.38 -1.74
CA CYS A 713 -19.49 18.69 -1.65
C CYS A 713 -19.97 18.78 -0.20
N ASP A 714 -20.75 19.82 0.14
CA ASP A 714 -21.67 19.79 1.28
C ASP A 714 -23.08 19.41 0.78
N PRO A 715 -23.86 18.60 1.51
CA PRO A 715 -25.29 18.50 1.30
C PRO A 715 -25.98 19.74 1.89
N ALA A 716 -26.73 20.45 1.06
CA ALA A 716 -27.73 21.41 1.51
C ALA A 716 -28.91 20.62 2.10
N ASP A 717 -29.12 20.72 3.42
CA ASP A 717 -30.35 20.30 4.07
C ASP A 717 -31.23 21.54 4.26
N LYS A 718 -32.23 21.69 3.40
CA LYS A 718 -33.41 22.53 3.64
C LYS A 718 -34.53 21.60 4.06
N GLY A 719 -34.65 21.37 5.36
CA GLY A 719 -35.76 20.69 6.00
C GLY A 719 -36.45 21.65 6.96
N GLU A 720 -37.64 22.08 6.58
CA GLU A 720 -38.50 23.01 7.29
C GLU A 720 -38.88 22.50 8.69
N THR A 721 -38.79 23.38 9.69
CA THR A 721 -39.45 23.24 10.99
C THR A 721 -40.94 23.56 10.87
N PRO A 722 -41.84 22.73 11.45
CA PRO A 722 -43.15 23.21 11.87
C PRO A 722 -43.11 23.62 13.33
N GLN A 723 -43.41 24.90 13.56
CA GLN A 723 -43.84 25.44 14.84
C GLN A 723 -45.16 24.77 15.27
N GLN A 724 -45.23 24.27 16.51
CA GLN A 724 -46.47 24.31 17.29
C GLN A 724 -46.17 24.82 18.70
N LYS A 725 -46.96 25.83 19.08
CA LYS A 725 -46.92 26.62 20.33
C LYS A 725 -47.67 25.91 21.46
N LEU A 726 -47.31 26.34 22.68
CA LEU A 726 -48.10 26.37 23.94
C LEU A 726 -48.33 25.01 24.66
N GLY A 727 -48.06 24.84 25.95
CA GLY A 727 -47.73 25.81 26.98
C GLY A 727 -47.34 25.19 28.35
N GLU A 728 -47.14 26.12 29.29
CA GLU A 728 -47.21 26.00 30.76
C GLU A 728 -46.14 25.19 31.53
N ARG A 729 -45.33 25.94 32.31
CA ARG A 729 -44.70 25.48 33.57
C ARG A 729 -45.79 25.42 34.66
N PRO A 730 -45.59 24.65 35.76
CA PRO A 730 -44.86 25.21 36.91
C PRO A 730 -43.93 24.22 37.65
N ASP A 731 -42.95 24.83 38.32
CA ASP A 731 -42.27 24.52 39.59
C ASP A 731 -42.27 23.09 40.16
N GLN A 732 -41.08 22.62 40.56
CA GLN A 732 -40.64 22.55 41.96
C GLN A 732 -39.25 21.87 42.10
N ARG A 733 -38.27 22.63 42.59
CA ARG A 733 -37.18 22.16 43.48
C ARG A 733 -37.77 21.99 44.90
N PRO A 734 -37.10 21.41 45.94
CA PRO A 734 -35.65 21.17 46.19
C PRO A 734 -35.38 19.70 46.64
N CYS A 735 -34.16 19.19 46.88
CA CYS A 735 -32.89 19.69 47.42
C CYS A 735 -31.68 19.26 46.58
#